data_AF-A0A3A9F0E9-F1
#
_entry.id   AF-A0A3A9F0E9-F1
#
_cell.length_a   1.000
_cell.length_b   1.000
_cell.length_c   1.000
_cell.angle_alpha   90.00
_cell.angle_beta   90.00
_cell.angle_gamma   90.00
#
_symmetry.space_group_name_H-M   'P 1'
#
loop_
_entity.id
_entity.type
_entity.pdbx_description
1 polymer ?
#
loop_
_entity_poly.entity_id
_entity_poly.type
_entity_poly.pdbx_seq_one_letter_code
_entity_poly.pdbx_strand_id
1 'polypeptide(L)'
;MKCPNCQFENRDGAKFCKSCGFNLAALSQEAAPAPASAAPLVCASCGAALKPGAKFCTKCGTPVAAPATAPQPEPIPEPEPIPVEESTPVPEAVPEPEPIPEPIVEPTPVPEPEPIPEPAVCPNCGAVLKPNARFCSKCGTSLEAPSRPVAPQPDRIVEPAPNPVPTPVPEPIPAPIPEPKPAPVPEPKPAPVPEPKPAPVPEPIPEPVPVPAPEPGPKSFCKSCGTQLKPGAKFCPICGTSTDPNNSGAAKDYPIDDLFDGIDDPPKKKKKPLLIVLLILIILLLLGGGVFALDKMGIIDLPFGDQEYTISKPTEETEENPEQEENGETEETAETEEEDISAELEEKLAPIADQVAAGEEKLNSEDYGGASTDLSEALTAYADLVKEYDSKTAADTVNPLADDAFALYTKAVLAQVESWESQPVTAPLYQQIDSTLGDTVNLAAQLKESNLEINSEEIEENYAGFPDRYKEKYILTFNDLRTGDEWSRTTAWQYMQDAASVGLVDKENCDDPLTLRYAYALAWITQRDISEGMNDGSLTTEAAIDSILSLADSIDYNPVLMRDLAVYYQTTGNADASMTIQNACVDVYNYLANEENIYLNGADLFVPGRSSSNASSTIALNDFWYFNDFVNYSPSSTNGVSLEGRQYIRNTFKEAIDSL
;
A
#
# COMPACT_ATOMS: atom_id res chain seq x y z
N MET A 1 -29.76 20.37 11.26
CA MET A 1 -28.34 20.29 10.85
C MET A 1 -27.96 18.89 10.34
N LYS A 2 -27.20 18.80 9.24
CA LYS A 2 -26.71 17.50 8.73
C LYS A 2 -25.49 17.02 9.53
N CYS A 3 -25.45 15.73 9.85
CA CYS A 3 -24.30 15.12 10.51
C CYS A 3 -23.09 15.12 9.55
N PRO A 4 -21.93 15.67 9.91
CA PRO A 4 -20.76 15.64 9.03
C PRO A 4 -20.22 14.22 8.82
N ASN A 5 -20.53 13.28 9.74
CA ASN A 5 -20.05 11.90 9.66
C ASN A 5 -20.91 11.00 8.75
N CYS A 6 -22.25 11.08 8.86
CA CYS A 6 -23.15 10.19 8.10
C CYS A 6 -24.23 10.90 7.27
N GLN A 7 -24.18 12.23 7.18
CA GLN A 7 -25.12 13.09 6.44
C GLN A 7 -26.60 13.02 6.87
N PHE A 8 -26.93 12.24 7.89
CA PHE A 8 -28.28 12.17 8.45
C PHE A 8 -28.75 13.54 8.97
N GLU A 9 -29.99 13.89 8.68
CA GLU A 9 -30.58 15.17 9.04
C GLU A 9 -31.07 15.15 10.50
N ASN A 10 -30.35 15.86 11.38
CA ASN A 10 -30.67 15.96 12.80
C ASN A 10 -31.41 17.26 13.09
N ARG A 11 -32.27 17.24 14.13
CA ARG A 11 -32.92 18.45 14.64
C ARG A 11 -31.88 19.47 15.12
N ASP A 12 -32.16 20.76 14.94
CA ASP A 12 -31.26 21.83 15.37
C ASP A 12 -31.10 21.82 16.90
N GLY A 13 -29.85 21.88 17.37
CA GLY A 13 -29.50 21.76 18.79
C GLY A 13 -29.35 20.31 19.32
N ALA A 14 -29.43 19.28 18.45
CA ALA A 14 -29.13 17.91 18.84
C ALA A 14 -27.67 17.78 19.33
N LYS A 15 -27.46 17.16 20.50
CA LYS A 15 -26.11 16.94 21.05
C LYS A 15 -25.38 15.77 20.39
N PHE A 16 -26.12 14.81 19.85
CA PHE A 16 -25.58 13.64 19.16
C PHE A 16 -26.40 13.33 17.91
N CYS A 17 -25.76 12.76 16.89
CA CYS A 17 -26.44 12.28 15.70
C CYS A 17 -27.27 11.04 16.04
N LYS A 18 -28.56 11.05 15.67
CA LYS A 18 -29.49 9.95 15.96
C LYS A 18 -29.17 8.66 15.18
N SER A 19 -28.45 8.77 14.06
CA SER A 19 -28.11 7.63 13.20
C SER A 19 -26.75 7.02 13.54
N CYS A 20 -25.69 7.83 13.71
CA CYS A 20 -24.33 7.30 13.92
C CYS A 20 -23.68 7.68 15.26
N GLY A 21 -24.41 8.34 16.17
CA GLY A 21 -23.90 8.70 17.51
C GLY A 21 -22.89 9.85 17.56
N PHE A 22 -22.47 10.42 16.42
CA PHE A 22 -21.50 11.50 16.35
C PHE A 22 -21.88 12.72 17.21
N ASN A 23 -20.93 13.26 17.98
CA ASN A 23 -21.17 14.39 18.87
C ASN A 23 -21.27 15.71 18.11
N LEU A 24 -22.49 16.25 18.02
CA LEU A 24 -22.81 17.49 17.30
C LEU A 24 -22.69 18.74 18.19
N ALA A 25 -22.55 18.58 19.51
CA ALA A 25 -22.42 19.70 20.45
C ALA A 25 -21.10 20.49 20.26
N ALA A 26 -20.07 19.87 19.69
CA ALA A 26 -18.81 20.53 19.35
C ALA A 26 -18.96 21.55 18.21
N LEU A 27 -20.01 21.46 17.40
CA LEU A 27 -20.26 22.34 16.24
C LEU A 27 -21.04 23.62 16.61
N SER A 28 -21.46 23.77 17.86
CA SER A 28 -22.41 24.82 18.29
C SER A 28 -21.89 25.74 19.41
N GLN A 29 -20.57 25.86 19.60
CA GLN A 29 -20.00 26.88 20.48
C GLN A 29 -19.43 28.06 19.69
N GLU A 30 -20.25 29.11 19.58
CA GLU A 30 -19.79 30.49 19.35
C GLU A 30 -20.21 31.34 20.56
N ALA A 31 -19.23 31.87 21.30
CA ALA A 31 -19.41 32.94 22.29
C ALA A 31 -18.29 33.98 22.10
N ALA A 32 -18.70 35.25 21.99
CA ALA A 32 -17.92 36.40 21.50
C ALA A 32 -17.03 37.09 22.61
N PRO A 33 -16.44 38.30 22.41
CA PRO A 33 -15.03 38.49 22.00
C PRO A 33 -14.19 39.49 22.86
N ALA A 34 -12.85 39.52 22.70
CA ALA A 34 -11.95 40.67 22.93
C ALA A 34 -10.49 40.40 22.42
N PRO A 35 -9.66 41.43 22.14
CA PRO A 35 -9.61 42.26 20.94
C PRO A 35 -8.46 41.90 19.96
N ALA A 36 -8.55 42.49 18.77
CA ALA A 36 -7.77 42.21 17.56
C ALA A 36 -6.27 42.54 17.62
N SER A 37 -5.46 41.61 17.11
CA SER A 37 -4.16 41.85 16.48
C SER A 37 -4.27 41.47 15.00
N ALA A 38 -4.14 42.44 14.11
CA ALA A 38 -4.27 42.23 12.67
C ALA A 38 -3.06 41.45 12.13
N ALA A 39 -3.32 40.32 11.48
CA ALA A 39 -2.32 39.56 10.73
C ALA A 39 -1.88 40.34 9.46
N PRO A 40 -0.60 40.28 9.05
CA PRO A 40 -0.12 40.96 7.86
C PRO A 40 -0.65 40.29 6.59
N LEU A 41 -1.26 41.06 5.69
CA LEU A 41 -1.58 40.59 4.33
C LEU A 41 -0.28 40.29 3.58
N VAL A 42 -0.19 39.12 2.94
CA VAL A 42 0.93 38.73 2.07
C VAL A 42 0.46 38.60 0.63
N CYS A 43 1.34 38.90 -0.33
CA CYS A 43 1.02 38.81 -1.74
C CYS A 43 0.90 37.34 -2.17
N ALA A 44 -0.26 36.96 -2.70
CA ALA A 44 -0.53 35.59 -3.15
C ALA A 44 0.41 35.07 -4.26
N SER A 45 1.07 35.95 -5.00
CA SER A 45 1.99 35.54 -6.09
C SER A 45 3.45 35.46 -5.69
N CYS A 46 3.92 36.16 -4.66
CA CYS A 46 5.35 36.20 -4.32
C CYS A 46 5.65 36.22 -2.81
N GLY A 47 4.63 36.11 -1.96
CA GLY A 47 4.79 36.07 -0.49
C GLY A 47 5.16 37.40 0.18
N ALA A 48 5.43 38.48 -0.58
CA ALA A 48 5.84 39.75 0.00
C ALA A 48 4.73 40.38 0.85
N ALA A 49 5.09 40.91 2.03
CA ALA A 49 4.17 41.61 2.91
C ALA A 49 3.56 42.85 2.22
N LEU A 50 2.24 42.91 2.20
CA LEU A 50 1.46 43.99 1.62
C LEU A 50 1.05 44.99 2.70
N LYS A 51 1.17 46.28 2.38
CA LYS A 51 0.59 47.32 3.23
C LYS A 51 -0.94 47.27 3.13
N PRO A 52 -1.68 47.52 4.24
CA PRO A 52 -3.14 47.59 4.20
C PRO A 52 -3.62 48.59 3.14
N GLY A 53 -4.48 48.14 2.21
CA GLY A 53 -5.01 48.96 1.12
C GLY A 53 -4.16 49.05 -0.15
N ALA A 54 -3.08 48.28 -0.27
CA ALA A 54 -2.28 48.23 -1.50
C ALA A 54 -3.11 47.68 -2.67
N LYS A 55 -3.22 48.46 -3.77
CA LYS A 55 -3.90 48.02 -5.01
C LYS A 55 -3.03 47.11 -5.89
N PHE A 56 -1.72 47.14 -5.69
CA PHE A 56 -0.72 46.33 -6.39
C PHE A 56 0.43 45.97 -5.43
N CYS A 57 1.04 44.81 -5.61
CA CYS A 57 2.24 44.42 -4.88
C CYS A 57 3.44 45.25 -5.33
N THR A 58 4.12 45.93 -4.40
CA THR A 58 5.28 46.79 -4.73
C THR A 58 6.55 46.00 -5.10
N LYS A 59 6.55 44.67 -4.94
CA LYS A 59 7.67 43.78 -5.28
C LYS A 59 7.51 43.12 -6.64
N CYS A 60 6.34 42.56 -6.96
CA CYS A 60 6.11 41.81 -8.20
C CYS A 60 5.09 42.46 -9.16
N GLY A 61 4.41 43.54 -8.76
CA GLY A 61 3.47 44.27 -9.62
C GLY A 61 2.05 43.68 -9.70
N THR A 62 1.79 42.51 -9.09
CA THR A 62 0.48 41.85 -9.17
C THR A 62 -0.63 42.69 -8.53
N PRO A 63 -1.77 42.92 -9.19
CA PRO A 63 -2.93 43.62 -8.61
C PRO A 63 -3.53 42.81 -7.44
N VAL A 64 -3.88 43.51 -6.37
CA VAL A 64 -4.51 42.92 -5.18
C VAL A 64 -6.01 43.21 -5.28
N ALA A 65 -6.83 42.16 -5.40
CA ALA A 65 -8.28 42.30 -5.53
C ALA A 65 -8.90 42.83 -4.23
N ALA A 66 -9.76 43.85 -4.33
CA ALA A 66 -10.48 44.40 -3.18
C ALA A 66 -11.63 43.45 -2.76
N PRO A 67 -11.87 43.24 -1.46
CA PRO A 67 -13.00 42.44 -0.99
C PRO A 67 -14.32 43.18 -1.23
N ALA A 68 -15.31 42.47 -1.78
CA ALA A 68 -16.66 42.97 -2.01
C ALA A 68 -17.41 43.15 -0.68
N THR A 69 -17.99 44.33 -0.48
CA THR A 69 -18.84 44.67 0.67
C THR A 69 -20.17 43.90 0.62
N ALA A 70 -20.50 43.17 1.68
CA ALA A 70 -21.80 42.54 1.87
C ALA A 70 -22.88 43.59 2.24
N PRO A 71 -24.13 43.46 1.75
CA PRO A 71 -25.23 44.36 2.11
C PRO A 71 -25.79 44.04 3.51
N GLN A 72 -26.14 45.07 4.28
CA GLN A 72 -26.75 44.93 5.61
C GLN A 72 -28.25 44.59 5.54
N PRO A 73 -28.82 43.84 6.52
CA PRO A 73 -30.24 43.49 6.54
C PRO A 73 -31.11 44.58 7.19
N GLU A 74 -32.24 44.91 6.54
CA GLU A 74 -33.34 45.71 7.10
C GLU A 74 -34.31 44.86 7.95
N PRO A 75 -35.09 45.46 8.88
CA PRO A 75 -35.93 44.74 9.83
C PRO A 75 -37.26 44.25 9.22
N ILE A 76 -37.61 43.00 9.52
CA ILE A 76 -38.82 42.31 9.05
C ILE A 76 -40.03 42.73 9.91
N PRO A 77 -41.16 43.19 9.32
CA PRO A 77 -42.42 43.37 10.04
C PRO A 77 -43.23 42.07 10.15
N GLU A 78 -44.01 42.00 11.23
CA GLU A 78 -44.83 40.89 11.72
C GLU A 78 -45.95 40.47 10.73
N PRO A 79 -46.29 39.16 10.59
CA PRO A 79 -47.28 38.72 9.61
C PRO A 79 -48.72 38.68 10.17
N GLU A 80 -49.65 39.27 9.42
CA GLU A 80 -51.11 39.08 9.55
C GLU A 80 -51.60 37.84 8.75
N PRO A 81 -52.77 37.25 9.09
CA PRO A 81 -53.19 35.95 8.56
C PRO A 81 -53.93 36.06 7.20
N ILE A 82 -53.65 35.14 6.29
CA ILE A 82 -54.28 35.07 4.94
C ILE A 82 -55.37 33.98 4.91
N PRO A 83 -56.50 34.17 4.20
CA PRO A 83 -57.66 33.28 4.18
C PRO A 83 -57.50 32.09 3.21
N VAL A 84 -58.28 31.04 3.48
CA VAL A 84 -58.41 29.81 2.70
C VAL A 84 -59.21 30.05 1.42
N GLU A 85 -58.70 29.60 0.26
CA GLU A 85 -59.48 29.49 -0.97
C GLU A 85 -59.33 28.12 -1.66
N GLU A 86 -60.34 27.84 -2.48
CA GLU A 86 -60.96 26.57 -2.84
C GLU A 86 -60.48 26.01 -4.19
N SER A 87 -60.67 24.69 -4.33
CA SER A 87 -60.27 23.81 -5.41
C SER A 87 -60.90 24.12 -6.79
N THR A 88 -60.12 24.00 -7.87
CA THR A 88 -60.63 23.76 -9.24
C THR A 88 -59.83 22.65 -9.95
N PRO A 89 -60.41 21.95 -10.95
CA PRO A 89 -59.96 20.62 -11.35
C PRO A 89 -58.90 20.61 -12.46
N VAL A 90 -58.08 19.56 -12.43
CA VAL A 90 -56.98 19.23 -13.35
C VAL A 90 -57.52 18.73 -14.70
N PRO A 91 -57.01 19.20 -15.86
CA PRO A 91 -57.37 18.65 -17.17
C PRO A 91 -56.54 17.41 -17.55
N GLU A 92 -57.16 16.52 -18.33
CA GLU A 92 -56.66 15.21 -18.80
C GLU A 92 -55.32 15.24 -19.54
N ALA A 93 -54.57 14.15 -19.37
CA ALA A 93 -53.26 13.88 -19.95
C ALA A 93 -53.32 13.54 -21.46
N VAL A 94 -52.37 14.08 -22.21
CA VAL A 94 -52.07 13.76 -23.61
C VAL A 94 -51.19 12.50 -23.65
N PRO A 95 -51.44 11.51 -24.53
CA PRO A 95 -50.65 10.29 -24.57
C PRO A 95 -49.26 10.51 -25.19
N GLU A 96 -48.27 9.88 -24.57
CA GLU A 96 -46.85 9.84 -24.90
C GLU A 96 -46.58 8.99 -26.17
N PRO A 97 -45.67 9.40 -27.07
CA PRO A 97 -45.37 8.64 -28.29
C PRO A 97 -44.43 7.45 -28.03
N GLU A 98 -44.73 6.32 -28.69
CA GLU A 98 -44.00 5.04 -28.57
C GLU A 98 -42.52 5.10 -29.06
N PRO A 99 -41.62 4.28 -28.47
CA PRO A 99 -40.20 4.25 -28.84
C PRO A 99 -39.94 3.51 -30.17
N ILE A 100 -38.98 4.02 -30.94
CA ILE A 100 -38.50 3.46 -32.20
C ILE A 100 -37.52 2.31 -31.90
N PRO A 101 -37.61 1.14 -32.55
CA PRO A 101 -36.73 0.00 -32.29
C PRO A 101 -35.30 0.20 -32.86
N GLU A 102 -34.30 -0.19 -32.07
CA GLU A 102 -32.88 -0.20 -32.44
C GLU A 102 -32.53 -1.29 -33.48
N PRO A 103 -31.52 -1.08 -34.36
CA PRO A 103 -31.13 -2.06 -35.36
C PRO A 103 -30.29 -3.20 -34.75
N ILE A 104 -30.71 -4.44 -35.04
CA ILE A 104 -30.04 -5.69 -34.67
C ILE A 104 -28.73 -5.80 -35.46
N VAL A 105 -27.60 -5.85 -34.75
CA VAL A 105 -26.27 -6.16 -35.31
C VAL A 105 -26.03 -7.67 -35.15
N GLU A 106 -25.77 -8.36 -36.27
CA GLU A 106 -25.40 -9.78 -36.27
C GLU A 106 -24.03 -10.00 -35.60
N PRO A 107 -23.87 -11.02 -34.74
CA PRO A 107 -22.59 -11.31 -34.11
C PRO A 107 -21.60 -11.92 -35.11
N THR A 108 -20.39 -11.38 -35.12
CA THR A 108 -19.24 -11.96 -35.84
C THR A 108 -18.77 -13.24 -35.14
N PRO A 109 -18.28 -14.25 -35.90
CA PRO A 109 -17.86 -15.53 -35.32
C PRO A 109 -16.56 -15.37 -34.52
N VAL A 110 -16.63 -15.78 -33.25
CA VAL A 110 -15.51 -15.86 -32.31
C VAL A 110 -14.55 -16.97 -32.76
N PRO A 111 -13.22 -16.72 -32.85
CA PRO A 111 -12.26 -17.77 -33.15
C PRO A 111 -12.11 -18.76 -31.97
N GLU A 112 -12.02 -20.03 -32.31
CA GLU A 112 -11.88 -21.20 -31.43
C GLU A 112 -10.60 -21.12 -30.57
N PRO A 113 -10.65 -21.41 -29.24
CA PRO A 113 -9.49 -21.26 -28.35
C PRO A 113 -8.45 -22.36 -28.55
N GLU A 114 -7.17 -21.96 -28.57
CA GLU A 114 -6.02 -22.87 -28.64
C GLU A 114 -5.88 -23.74 -27.37
N PRO A 115 -5.36 -24.99 -27.48
CA PRO A 115 -5.28 -25.92 -26.36
C PRO A 115 -4.24 -25.49 -25.30
N ILE A 116 -4.69 -25.48 -24.04
CA ILE A 116 -3.89 -25.15 -22.86
C ILE A 116 -2.87 -26.27 -22.58
N PRO A 117 -1.57 -25.98 -22.41
CA PRO A 117 -0.56 -26.98 -22.08
C PRO A 117 -0.70 -27.47 -20.63
N GLU A 118 -0.64 -28.79 -20.42
CA GLU A 118 -0.75 -29.44 -19.10
C GLU A 118 0.36 -29.01 -18.11
N PRO A 119 0.07 -28.97 -16.78
CA PRO A 119 1.02 -28.50 -15.78
C PRO A 119 2.19 -29.47 -15.56
N ALA A 120 3.42 -28.94 -15.55
CA ALA A 120 4.63 -29.72 -15.34
C ALA A 120 4.73 -30.27 -13.91
N VAL A 121 5.20 -31.52 -13.75
CA VAL A 121 5.42 -32.18 -12.44
C VAL A 121 6.90 -32.41 -12.16
N CYS A 122 7.28 -32.42 -10.88
CA CYS A 122 8.66 -32.65 -10.44
C CYS A 122 9.12 -34.08 -10.76
N PRO A 123 10.23 -34.28 -11.48
CA PRO A 123 10.68 -35.61 -11.87
C PRO A 123 11.21 -36.45 -10.70
N ASN A 124 11.53 -35.85 -9.56
CA ASN A 124 12.05 -36.58 -8.39
C ASN A 124 10.96 -36.95 -7.36
N CYS A 125 9.92 -36.12 -7.19
CA CYS A 125 8.90 -36.36 -6.15
C CYS A 125 7.46 -36.31 -6.63
N GLY A 126 7.22 -36.03 -7.92
CA GLY A 126 5.88 -35.99 -8.52
C GLY A 126 5.02 -34.77 -8.16
N ALA A 127 5.52 -33.83 -7.36
CA ALA A 127 4.77 -32.62 -7.01
C ALA A 127 4.52 -31.73 -8.24
N VAL A 128 3.30 -31.24 -8.40
CA VAL A 128 2.95 -30.25 -9.44
C VAL A 128 3.80 -28.99 -9.23
N LEU A 129 4.45 -28.54 -10.30
CA LEU A 129 5.35 -27.40 -10.27
C LEU A 129 4.62 -26.14 -10.70
N LYS A 130 4.86 -25.04 -9.97
CA LYS A 130 4.41 -23.71 -10.41
C LYS A 130 5.10 -23.37 -11.75
N PRO A 131 4.42 -22.65 -12.66
CA PRO A 131 5.04 -22.18 -13.90
C PRO A 131 6.37 -21.46 -13.61
N ASN A 132 7.43 -21.84 -14.33
CA ASN A 132 8.80 -21.31 -14.18
C ASN A 132 9.55 -21.63 -12.86
N ALA A 133 9.11 -22.60 -12.06
CA ALA A 133 9.83 -23.04 -10.86
C ALA A 133 11.22 -23.64 -11.20
N ARG A 134 12.30 -23.09 -10.62
CA ARG A 134 13.68 -23.58 -10.80
C ARG A 134 14.08 -24.70 -9.85
N PHE A 135 13.36 -24.83 -8.74
CA PHE A 135 13.55 -25.87 -7.75
C PHE A 135 12.17 -26.37 -7.33
N CYS A 136 12.06 -27.67 -7.07
CA CYS A 136 10.84 -28.21 -6.47
C CYS A 136 10.74 -27.74 -5.02
N SER A 137 9.68 -27.00 -4.70
CA SER A 137 9.39 -26.51 -3.35
C SER A 137 9.21 -27.62 -2.31
N LYS A 138 8.88 -28.85 -2.74
CA LYS A 138 8.64 -29.97 -1.83
C LYS A 138 9.89 -30.78 -1.48
N CYS A 139 10.81 -30.98 -2.42
CA CYS A 139 11.98 -31.86 -2.23
C CYS A 139 13.33 -31.19 -2.53
N GLY A 140 13.34 -29.89 -2.87
CA GLY A 140 14.55 -29.11 -3.13
C GLY A 140 15.29 -29.49 -4.41
N THR A 141 14.73 -30.36 -5.25
CA THR A 141 15.41 -30.81 -6.48
C THR A 141 15.50 -29.67 -7.49
N SER A 142 16.71 -29.38 -7.94
CA SER A 142 17.01 -28.42 -9.01
C SER A 142 16.51 -28.94 -10.35
N LEU A 143 15.67 -28.16 -11.01
CA LEU A 143 15.05 -28.51 -12.28
C LEU A 143 15.86 -27.83 -13.39
N GLU A 144 16.90 -28.52 -13.88
CA GLU A 144 17.62 -28.07 -15.08
C GLU A 144 16.67 -28.11 -16.29
N ALA A 145 16.68 -27.04 -17.09
CA ALA A 145 15.82 -26.94 -18.27
C ALA A 145 16.16 -28.06 -19.28
N PRO A 146 15.17 -28.82 -19.81
CA PRO A 146 15.45 -29.80 -20.84
C PRO A 146 15.94 -29.08 -22.10
N SER A 147 17.13 -29.47 -22.57
CA SER A 147 17.64 -29.16 -23.89
C SER A 147 16.62 -29.61 -24.94
N ARG A 148 16.00 -28.65 -25.64
CA ARG A 148 14.97 -28.91 -26.66
C ARG A 148 15.57 -29.76 -27.80
N PRO A 149 14.92 -30.86 -28.22
CA PRO A 149 15.36 -31.61 -29.39
C PRO A 149 15.18 -30.76 -30.66
N VAL A 150 16.21 -30.79 -31.52
CA VAL A 150 16.21 -30.16 -32.84
C VAL A 150 15.16 -30.86 -33.72
N ALA A 151 14.07 -30.18 -34.04
CA ALA A 151 13.10 -30.63 -35.03
C ALA A 151 13.62 -30.34 -36.46
N PRO A 152 13.41 -31.25 -37.43
CA PRO A 152 13.87 -31.10 -38.80
C PRO A 152 13.09 -30.01 -39.56
N GLN A 153 13.79 -29.23 -40.37
CA GLN A 153 13.19 -28.18 -41.19
C GLN A 153 12.35 -28.77 -42.35
N PRO A 154 11.12 -28.27 -42.60
CA PRO A 154 10.37 -28.60 -43.79
C PRO A 154 10.82 -27.74 -44.98
N ASP A 155 10.88 -28.39 -46.15
CA ASP A 155 11.27 -27.84 -47.44
C ASP A 155 10.39 -26.65 -47.89
N ARG A 156 11.04 -25.71 -48.59
CA ARG A 156 10.44 -24.56 -49.28
C ARG A 156 9.28 -24.97 -50.18
N ILE A 157 8.08 -24.50 -49.84
CA ILE A 157 6.97 -24.33 -50.79
C ILE A 157 6.85 -22.83 -51.06
N VAL A 158 6.97 -22.46 -52.34
CA VAL A 158 6.81 -21.10 -52.85
C VAL A 158 5.32 -20.83 -53.01
N GLU A 159 4.75 -19.92 -52.22
CA GLU A 159 3.40 -19.40 -52.41
C GLU A 159 3.41 -18.09 -53.23
N PRO A 160 2.42 -17.85 -54.13
CA PRO A 160 2.45 -16.78 -55.10
C PRO A 160 1.98 -15.43 -54.54
N ALA A 161 2.46 -14.36 -55.16
CA ALA A 161 2.25 -12.96 -54.76
C ALA A 161 0.76 -12.55 -54.64
N PRO A 162 0.38 -11.73 -53.65
CA PRO A 162 -0.98 -11.24 -53.49
C PRO A 162 -1.34 -10.19 -54.55
N ASN A 163 -2.57 -10.30 -55.09
CA ASN A 163 -3.18 -9.31 -55.99
C ASN A 163 -3.52 -8.00 -55.25
N PRO A 164 -3.48 -6.85 -55.93
CA PRO A 164 -3.79 -5.56 -55.33
C PRO A 164 -5.28 -5.45 -54.95
N VAL A 165 -5.52 -5.03 -53.70
CA VAL A 165 -6.84 -4.71 -53.15
C VAL A 165 -7.35 -3.39 -53.78
N PRO A 166 -8.60 -3.32 -54.26
CA PRO A 166 -9.16 -2.10 -54.85
C PRO A 166 -9.37 -1.00 -53.81
N THR A 167 -8.99 0.23 -54.17
CA THR A 167 -9.22 1.46 -53.40
C THR A 167 -10.72 1.73 -53.16
N PRO A 168 -11.13 2.10 -51.94
CA PRO A 168 -12.52 2.43 -51.64
C PRO A 168 -12.97 3.72 -52.34
N VAL A 169 -14.20 3.67 -52.87
CA VAL A 169 -14.92 4.81 -53.48
C VAL A 169 -15.43 5.71 -52.35
N PRO A 170 -15.19 7.03 -52.37
CA PRO A 170 -15.64 7.93 -51.32
C PRO A 170 -17.18 8.06 -51.27
N GLU A 171 -17.74 7.99 -50.07
CA GLU A 171 -19.16 8.19 -49.76
C GLU A 171 -19.61 9.65 -50.01
N PRO A 172 -20.89 9.86 -50.39
CA PRO A 172 -21.41 11.19 -50.71
C PRO A 172 -21.57 12.06 -49.46
N ILE A 173 -21.06 13.28 -49.55
CA ILE A 173 -21.16 14.35 -48.53
C ILE A 173 -22.64 14.71 -48.31
N PRO A 174 -23.16 14.69 -47.06
CA PRO A 174 -24.52 15.13 -46.74
C PRO A 174 -24.76 16.61 -47.06
N ALA A 175 -25.97 16.93 -47.54
CA ALA A 175 -26.39 18.29 -47.84
C ALA A 175 -26.44 19.18 -46.57
N PRO A 176 -26.14 20.49 -46.68
CA PRO A 176 -26.05 21.38 -45.53
C PRO A 176 -27.41 21.60 -44.86
N ILE A 177 -27.41 21.51 -43.52
CA ILE A 177 -28.53 21.84 -42.63
C ILE A 177 -28.79 23.37 -42.72
N PRO A 178 -30.03 23.84 -42.84
CA PRO A 178 -30.36 25.27 -42.91
C PRO A 178 -30.00 26.02 -41.61
N GLU A 179 -29.31 27.15 -41.74
CA GLU A 179 -28.92 28.01 -40.62
C GLU A 179 -30.15 28.68 -39.95
N PRO A 180 -30.23 28.68 -38.60
CA PRO A 180 -31.29 29.37 -37.87
C PRO A 180 -31.15 30.90 -37.94
N LYS A 181 -32.30 31.55 -38.09
CA LYS A 181 -32.46 33.01 -38.26
C LYS A 181 -31.91 33.78 -37.05
N PRO A 182 -31.01 34.78 -37.23
CA PRO A 182 -30.40 35.51 -36.11
C PRO A 182 -31.40 36.32 -35.28
N ALA A 183 -31.27 36.21 -33.95
CA ALA A 183 -31.89 37.10 -32.98
C ALA A 183 -31.25 38.51 -33.01
N PRO A 184 -32.00 39.58 -32.66
CA PRO A 184 -31.54 40.96 -32.82
C PRO A 184 -30.36 41.32 -31.90
N VAL A 185 -29.36 41.95 -32.51
CA VAL A 185 -28.09 42.39 -31.90
C VAL A 185 -28.28 43.63 -31.01
N PRO A 186 -27.87 43.59 -29.73
CA PRO A 186 -27.76 44.79 -28.88
C PRO A 186 -26.63 45.73 -29.32
N GLU A 187 -26.85 47.05 -29.19
CA GLU A 187 -25.97 48.12 -29.67
C GLU A 187 -24.52 48.09 -29.12
N PRO A 188 -23.51 48.48 -29.92
CA PRO A 188 -22.09 48.25 -29.63
C PRO A 188 -21.50 49.23 -28.60
N LYS A 189 -20.78 48.66 -27.63
CA LYS A 189 -19.90 49.37 -26.70
C LYS A 189 -18.57 49.73 -27.40
N PRO A 190 -17.97 50.93 -27.17
CA PRO A 190 -16.81 51.41 -27.92
C PRO A 190 -15.57 50.51 -27.83
N ALA A 191 -14.92 50.30 -28.97
CA ALA A 191 -13.77 49.40 -29.14
C ALA A 191 -12.46 49.97 -28.53
N PRO A 192 -11.66 49.14 -27.82
CA PRO A 192 -10.30 49.48 -27.43
C PRO A 192 -9.31 49.39 -28.60
N VAL A 193 -8.26 50.22 -28.52
CA VAL A 193 -7.19 50.40 -29.52
C VAL A 193 -6.39 49.10 -29.72
N PRO A 194 -6.05 48.68 -30.96
CA PRO A 194 -5.31 47.44 -31.21
C PRO A 194 -3.84 47.51 -30.76
N GLU A 195 -3.39 46.49 -30.02
CA GLU A 195 -1.99 46.21 -29.71
C GLU A 195 -1.25 45.62 -30.93
N PRO A 196 0.09 45.83 -31.05
CA PRO A 196 0.87 45.45 -32.22
C PRO A 196 1.06 43.93 -32.38
N LYS A 197 0.95 43.48 -33.63
CA LYS A 197 1.02 42.08 -34.08
C LYS A 197 2.42 41.47 -33.82
N PRO A 198 2.54 40.30 -33.15
CA PRO A 198 3.81 39.58 -32.98
C PRO A 198 4.43 39.14 -34.31
N ALA A 199 5.76 39.15 -34.36
CA ALA A 199 6.56 38.67 -35.49
C ALA A 199 6.39 37.14 -35.72
N PRO A 200 6.54 36.64 -36.96
CA PRO A 200 6.36 35.23 -37.27
C PRO A 200 7.42 34.34 -36.61
N VAL A 201 6.95 33.23 -36.02
CA VAL A 201 7.74 32.14 -35.46
C VAL A 201 8.44 31.37 -36.60
N PRO A 202 9.74 31.03 -36.50
CA PRO A 202 10.44 30.23 -37.52
C PRO A 202 9.89 28.81 -37.67
N GLU A 203 9.95 28.26 -38.89
CA GLU A 203 9.57 26.87 -39.21
C GLU A 203 10.49 25.85 -38.52
N PRO A 204 9.94 24.68 -38.10
CA PRO A 204 10.71 23.65 -37.40
C PRO A 204 11.73 22.96 -38.33
N ILE A 205 12.94 22.76 -37.79
CA ILE A 205 14.02 21.99 -38.42
C ILE A 205 13.61 20.50 -38.43
N PRO A 206 13.77 19.78 -39.56
CA PRO A 206 13.38 18.37 -39.65
C PRO A 206 14.21 17.47 -38.72
N GLU A 207 13.52 16.52 -38.09
CA GLU A 207 14.09 15.51 -37.19
C GLU A 207 15.10 14.58 -37.91
N PRO A 208 16.17 14.14 -37.22
CA PRO A 208 17.14 13.22 -37.78
C PRO A 208 16.58 11.79 -37.93
N VAL A 209 16.90 11.17 -39.06
CA VAL A 209 16.53 9.78 -39.40
C VAL A 209 17.24 8.79 -38.45
N PRO A 210 16.53 7.81 -37.85
CA PRO A 210 17.13 6.88 -36.90
C PRO A 210 18.17 5.95 -37.54
N VAL A 211 19.30 5.78 -36.85
CA VAL A 211 20.40 4.88 -37.21
C VAL A 211 20.04 3.44 -36.81
N PRO A 212 20.32 2.42 -37.64
CA PRO A 212 19.99 1.02 -37.34
C PRO A 212 20.71 0.48 -36.09
N ALA A 213 19.96 -0.29 -35.30
CA ALA A 213 20.38 -0.87 -34.03
C ALA A 213 21.50 -1.93 -34.19
N PRO A 214 22.46 -2.00 -33.26
CA PRO A 214 23.55 -2.99 -33.28
C PRO A 214 23.05 -4.40 -32.88
N GLU A 215 23.67 -5.42 -33.49
CA GLU A 215 23.39 -6.85 -33.23
C GLU A 215 23.70 -7.26 -31.76
N PRO A 216 22.93 -8.22 -31.20
CA PRO A 216 23.06 -8.60 -29.79
C PRO A 216 24.37 -9.33 -29.50
N GLY A 217 25.18 -8.74 -28.60
CA GLY A 217 26.42 -9.31 -28.10
C GLY A 217 26.25 -10.52 -27.14
N PRO A 218 27.34 -11.21 -26.79
CA PRO A 218 27.31 -12.41 -25.97
C PRO A 218 26.80 -12.13 -24.54
N LYS A 219 25.92 -13.00 -24.05
CA LYS A 219 25.29 -12.90 -22.72
C LYS A 219 26.33 -13.15 -21.61
N SER A 220 26.54 -12.18 -20.72
CA SER A 220 27.43 -12.29 -19.55
C SER A 220 26.63 -12.54 -18.25
N PHE A 221 27.29 -13.03 -17.20
CA PHE A 221 26.64 -13.36 -15.91
C PHE A 221 27.45 -12.75 -14.74
N CYS A 222 26.75 -12.34 -13.69
CA CYS A 222 27.34 -11.78 -12.47
C CYS A 222 28.13 -12.83 -11.71
N LYS A 223 29.36 -12.50 -11.32
CA LYS A 223 30.25 -13.40 -10.57
C LYS A 223 29.88 -13.57 -9.10
N SER A 224 29.13 -12.63 -8.50
CA SER A 224 28.71 -12.70 -7.10
C SER A 224 27.40 -13.45 -6.89
N CYS A 225 26.36 -13.14 -7.68
CA CYS A 225 25.01 -13.71 -7.47
C CYS A 225 24.50 -14.58 -8.64
N GLY A 226 25.26 -14.74 -9.72
CA GLY A 226 24.91 -15.61 -10.85
C GLY A 226 23.88 -15.03 -11.84
N THR A 227 23.35 -13.84 -11.61
CA THR A 227 22.33 -13.21 -12.48
C THR A 227 22.89 -12.87 -13.86
N GLN A 228 22.11 -13.14 -14.91
CA GLN A 228 22.46 -12.74 -16.28
C GLN A 228 22.46 -11.22 -16.41
N LEU A 229 23.55 -10.66 -16.92
CA LEU A 229 23.75 -9.24 -17.08
C LEU A 229 23.36 -8.83 -18.51
N LYS A 230 22.75 -7.64 -18.64
CA LYS A 230 22.52 -7.02 -19.94
C LYS A 230 23.88 -6.69 -20.59
N PRO A 231 24.05 -6.81 -21.92
CA PRO A 231 25.28 -6.42 -22.61
C PRO A 231 25.66 -4.96 -22.28
N GLY A 232 26.87 -4.75 -21.72
CA GLY A 232 27.36 -3.43 -21.32
C GLY A 232 26.98 -2.95 -19.91
N ALA A 233 26.27 -3.76 -19.10
CA ALA A 233 25.95 -3.42 -17.72
C ALA A 233 27.23 -3.30 -16.87
N LYS A 234 27.48 -2.13 -16.24
CA LYS A 234 28.65 -1.86 -15.39
C LYS A 234 28.53 -2.44 -13.97
N PHE A 235 27.31 -2.71 -13.51
CA PHE A 235 27.00 -3.26 -12.20
C PHE A 235 25.87 -4.30 -12.29
N CYS A 236 25.83 -5.24 -11.35
CA CYS A 236 24.77 -6.24 -11.27
C CYS A 236 23.49 -5.66 -10.67
N PRO A 237 22.32 -5.79 -11.31
CA PRO A 237 21.07 -5.20 -10.83
C PRO A 237 20.50 -5.88 -9.58
N ILE A 238 20.95 -7.10 -9.25
CA ILE A 238 20.46 -7.86 -8.08
C ILE A 238 21.33 -7.62 -6.84
N CYS A 239 22.65 -7.48 -7.00
CA CYS A 239 23.59 -7.43 -5.86
C CYS A 239 24.60 -6.28 -5.91
N GLY A 240 24.50 -5.37 -6.89
CA GLY A 240 25.36 -4.18 -6.99
C GLY A 240 26.81 -4.44 -7.41
N THR A 241 27.24 -5.69 -7.56
CA THR A 241 28.65 -6.01 -7.88
C THR A 241 29.06 -5.46 -9.25
N SER A 242 30.17 -4.71 -9.30
CA SER A 242 30.78 -4.21 -10.54
C SER A 242 31.20 -5.36 -11.47
N THR A 243 30.94 -5.20 -12.76
CA THR A 243 31.18 -6.22 -13.78
C THR A 243 32.51 -6.01 -14.53
N ASP A 244 33.22 -4.93 -14.24
CA ASP A 244 34.46 -4.52 -14.89
C ASP A 244 35.67 -5.29 -14.33
N PRO A 245 36.34 -6.16 -15.11
CA PRO A 245 37.48 -6.95 -14.62
C PRO A 245 38.74 -6.11 -14.35
N ASN A 246 38.76 -4.83 -14.71
CA ASN A 246 39.88 -3.91 -14.52
C ASN A 246 39.68 -2.89 -13.39
N ASN A 247 38.56 -2.94 -12.65
CA ASN A 247 38.38 -2.14 -11.45
C ASN A 247 38.45 -3.00 -10.19
N SER A 248 39.59 -3.65 -10.01
CA SER A 248 40.08 -4.00 -8.68
C SER A 248 40.80 -2.77 -8.14
N GLY A 249 40.16 -2.12 -7.15
CA GLY A 249 40.64 -0.98 -6.36
C GLY A 249 41.97 -0.34 -6.78
N ALA A 250 41.89 0.76 -7.51
CA ALA A 250 42.95 1.75 -7.57
C ALA A 250 42.31 3.13 -7.71
N ALA A 251 42.24 3.84 -6.58
CA ALA A 251 41.95 5.27 -6.56
C ALA A 251 42.98 5.97 -7.48
N LYS A 252 42.51 6.81 -8.40
CA LYS A 252 43.39 7.74 -9.10
C LYS A 252 43.67 8.90 -8.17
N ASP A 253 44.95 9.08 -7.87
CA ASP A 253 45.51 10.15 -7.05
C ASP A 253 45.06 11.53 -7.54
N TYR A 254 44.40 12.29 -6.67
CA TYR A 254 44.44 13.75 -6.70
C TYR A 254 45.42 14.20 -5.60
N PRO A 255 46.42 15.03 -5.90
CA PRO A 255 47.39 15.45 -4.90
C PRO A 255 46.78 16.55 -4.00
N ILE A 256 46.53 16.21 -2.75
CA ILE A 256 46.34 17.19 -1.65
C ILE A 256 47.34 16.83 -0.55
N ASP A 257 48.62 17.05 -0.84
CA ASP A 257 49.68 17.13 0.17
C ASP A 257 49.98 18.62 0.34
N ASP A 258 49.43 19.23 1.39
CA ASP A 258 50.00 20.36 2.15
C ASP A 258 48.90 21.05 2.96
N LEU A 259 48.39 20.40 4.02
CA LEU A 259 48.00 21.09 5.26
C LEU A 259 47.61 20.04 6.31
N PHE A 260 47.91 20.33 7.58
CA PHE A 260 47.60 19.57 8.79
C PHE A 260 48.71 18.63 9.30
N ASP A 261 49.82 19.23 9.70
CA ASP A 261 50.68 18.70 10.77
C ASP A 261 50.15 19.20 12.13
N GLY A 262 49.92 18.27 13.06
CA GLY A 262 49.97 18.54 14.50
C GLY A 262 48.65 18.53 15.26
N ILE A 263 48.17 17.35 15.65
CA ILE A 263 47.47 17.14 16.93
C ILE A 263 47.97 15.83 17.54
N ASP A 264 48.59 15.92 18.72
CA ASP A 264 49.06 14.79 19.52
C ASP A 264 47.89 14.00 20.15
N ASP A 265 47.95 12.66 20.10
CA ASP A 265 47.03 11.73 20.77
C ASP A 265 47.19 11.72 22.31
N PRO A 266 46.10 11.65 23.11
CA PRO A 266 46.15 11.24 24.52
C PRO A 266 45.58 9.81 24.78
N PRO A 267 45.86 9.21 25.96
CA PRO A 267 46.20 7.78 26.05
C PRO A 267 45.06 6.81 26.39
N LYS A 268 45.18 5.60 25.85
CA LYS A 268 44.35 4.41 26.07
C LYS A 268 44.24 4.01 27.56
N LYS A 269 43.01 3.91 28.09
CA LYS A 269 42.72 3.28 29.40
C LYS A 269 42.15 1.86 29.24
N LYS A 270 42.78 0.92 29.95
CA LYS A 270 42.53 -0.53 29.93
C LYS A 270 41.22 -0.91 30.65
N LYS A 271 40.41 -1.76 30.01
CA LYS A 271 39.22 -2.44 30.56
C LYS A 271 39.62 -3.50 31.60
N LYS A 272 38.74 -3.79 32.57
CA LYS A 272 38.73 -5.04 33.36
C LYS A 272 37.33 -5.69 33.29
N PRO A 273 37.13 -6.75 32.48
CA PRO A 273 35.83 -7.40 32.29
C PRO A 273 35.46 -8.42 33.39
N LEU A 274 36.30 -8.61 34.41
CA LEU A 274 36.14 -9.72 35.38
C LEU A 274 35.09 -9.46 36.49
N LEU A 275 34.71 -8.21 36.73
CA LEU A 275 33.83 -7.85 37.87
C LEU A 275 32.34 -7.95 37.53
N ILE A 276 31.98 -7.75 36.25
CA ILE A 276 30.60 -7.81 35.76
C ILE A 276 30.10 -9.26 35.67
N VAL A 277 30.96 -10.20 35.25
CA VAL A 277 30.62 -11.63 35.16
C VAL A 277 30.34 -12.24 36.53
N LEU A 278 31.11 -11.83 37.56
CA LEU A 278 30.88 -12.28 38.94
C LEU A 278 29.53 -11.77 39.50
N LEU A 279 29.14 -10.55 39.12
CA LEU A 279 27.91 -9.91 39.58
C LEU A 279 26.68 -10.54 38.91
N ILE A 280 26.78 -10.90 37.63
CA ILE A 280 25.73 -11.63 36.89
C ILE A 280 25.52 -13.04 37.47
N LEU A 281 26.60 -13.76 37.83
CA LEU A 281 26.48 -15.09 38.44
C LEU A 281 25.81 -15.07 39.82
N ILE A 282 26.03 -14.01 40.61
CA ILE A 282 25.37 -13.84 41.92
C ILE A 282 23.88 -13.53 41.73
N ILE A 283 23.52 -12.71 40.73
CA ILE A 283 22.11 -12.40 40.42
C ILE A 283 21.37 -13.65 39.92
N LEU A 284 22.00 -14.46 39.07
CA LEU A 284 21.40 -15.72 38.59
C LEU A 284 21.20 -16.74 39.72
N LEU A 285 22.11 -16.79 40.71
CA LEU A 285 21.95 -17.63 41.91
C LEU A 285 20.79 -17.16 42.80
N LEU A 286 20.58 -15.84 42.92
CA LEU A 286 19.49 -15.28 43.72
C LEU A 286 18.13 -15.43 43.04
N LEU A 287 18.07 -15.32 41.71
CA LEU A 287 16.84 -15.49 40.94
C LEU A 287 16.47 -16.98 40.74
N GLY A 288 17.46 -17.86 40.55
CA GLY A 288 17.24 -19.30 40.41
C GLY A 288 16.95 -20.03 41.73
N GLY A 289 17.52 -19.55 42.85
CA GLY A 289 17.33 -20.18 44.17
C GLY A 289 15.96 -19.89 44.81
N GLY A 290 15.32 -18.77 44.48
CA GLY A 290 14.04 -18.37 45.05
C GLY A 290 12.85 -19.20 44.55
N VAL A 291 12.87 -19.60 43.28
CA VAL A 291 11.77 -20.34 42.65
C VAL A 291 11.74 -21.81 43.07
N PHE A 292 12.91 -22.43 43.27
CA PHE A 292 13.02 -23.84 43.70
C PHE A 292 12.61 -24.08 45.17
N ALA A 293 12.71 -23.05 46.02
CA ALA A 293 12.31 -23.16 47.42
C ALA A 293 10.78 -23.03 47.62
N LEU A 294 10.10 -22.32 46.71
CA LEU A 294 8.65 -22.07 46.79
C LEU A 294 7.80 -23.24 46.26
N ASP A 295 8.33 -24.00 45.29
CA ASP A 295 7.75 -25.26 44.81
C ASP A 295 7.74 -26.35 45.91
N LYS A 296 8.84 -26.49 46.66
CA LYS A 296 8.93 -27.44 47.79
C LYS A 296 8.06 -27.08 49.01
N MET A 297 7.51 -25.87 49.07
CA MET A 297 6.65 -25.40 50.17
C MET A 297 5.15 -25.34 49.84
N GLY A 298 4.74 -25.71 48.62
CA GLY A 298 3.33 -25.92 48.26
C GLY A 298 2.46 -24.65 48.19
N ILE A 299 3.02 -23.53 47.72
CA ILE A 299 2.32 -22.22 47.69
C ILE A 299 1.88 -21.80 46.27
N ILE A 300 2.37 -22.44 45.20
CA ILE A 300 2.00 -22.10 43.82
C ILE A 300 1.71 -23.38 43.04
N ASP A 301 0.54 -23.46 42.40
CA ASP A 301 0.15 -24.54 41.49
C ASP A 301 0.31 -24.01 40.05
N LEU A 302 1.24 -24.58 39.27
CA LEU A 302 1.47 -24.24 37.87
C LEU A 302 1.08 -25.45 37.00
N PRO A 303 0.20 -25.29 36.00
CA PRO A 303 -0.42 -26.43 35.31
C PRO A 303 0.35 -26.78 34.03
N PHE A 304 1.47 -27.51 34.13
CA PHE A 304 2.02 -28.21 32.97
C PHE A 304 2.75 -29.49 33.43
N GLY A 305 2.17 -30.64 33.10
CA GLY A 305 2.73 -31.94 33.43
C GLY A 305 1.90 -33.09 32.83
N ASP A 306 2.19 -33.37 31.56
CA ASP A 306 2.38 -34.69 30.95
C ASP A 306 1.47 -35.84 31.42
N GLN A 307 0.54 -36.27 30.56
CA GLN A 307 0.02 -37.64 30.62
C GLN A 307 0.19 -38.37 29.28
N GLU A 308 1.05 -39.38 29.40
CA GLU A 308 1.34 -40.46 28.49
C GLU A 308 0.12 -41.34 28.22
N TYR A 309 -0.01 -41.73 26.95
CA TYR A 309 -0.97 -42.70 26.43
C TYR A 309 -0.60 -44.12 26.93
N THR A 310 -1.52 -44.84 27.60
CA THR A 310 -1.52 -46.31 27.53
C THR A 310 -2.93 -46.91 27.51
N ILE A 311 -3.13 -47.75 26.50
CA ILE A 311 -4.28 -48.61 26.24
C ILE A 311 -4.22 -49.82 27.18
N SER A 312 -5.36 -50.23 27.76
CA SER A 312 -5.67 -51.64 28.06
C SER A 312 -7.17 -51.84 28.33
N LYS A 313 -7.74 -52.81 27.60
CA LYS A 313 -9.09 -53.40 27.73
C LYS A 313 -8.99 -54.65 28.65
N PRO A 314 -10.08 -55.42 28.86
CA PRO A 314 -11.11 -55.36 29.91
C PRO A 314 -10.97 -56.52 30.93
N THR A 315 -11.85 -56.57 31.94
CA THR A 315 -12.21 -57.85 32.60
C THR A 315 -13.60 -57.80 33.23
N GLU A 316 -14.36 -58.87 32.98
CA GLU A 316 -15.65 -59.24 33.58
C GLU A 316 -15.55 -59.36 35.10
N GLU A 317 -16.66 -59.14 35.81
CA GLU A 317 -17.24 -60.17 36.69
C GLU A 317 -18.70 -59.83 37.08
N THR A 318 -19.39 -60.91 37.40
CA THR A 318 -20.83 -61.19 37.38
C THR A 318 -21.54 -60.89 38.72
N GLU A 319 -22.87 -61.07 38.74
CA GLU A 319 -23.79 -61.28 39.89
C GLU A 319 -24.44 -59.99 40.44
N GLU A 320 -25.75 -59.88 40.67
CA GLU A 320 -26.86 -60.84 40.79
C GLU A 320 -28.21 -60.07 40.67
N ASN A 321 -29.24 -60.75 40.15
CA ASN A 321 -30.65 -60.34 40.19
C ASN A 321 -31.28 -60.83 41.53
N PRO A 322 -32.37 -60.24 42.05
CA PRO A 322 -33.68 -60.80 41.68
C PRO A 322 -34.84 -59.78 41.54
N GLU A 323 -35.58 -59.99 40.46
CA GLU A 323 -37.04 -59.98 40.27
C GLU A 323 -37.94 -59.24 41.29
N GLN A 324 -38.74 -58.30 40.78
CA GLN A 324 -40.16 -58.25 41.10
C GLN A 324 -41.01 -57.73 39.94
N GLU A 325 -42.11 -58.44 39.71
CA GLU A 325 -43.06 -58.42 38.61
C GLU A 325 -44.03 -57.21 38.59
N GLU A 326 -44.28 -56.73 37.36
CA GLU A 326 -45.60 -56.57 36.73
C GLU A 326 -46.60 -55.55 37.33
N ASN A 327 -46.82 -54.45 36.61
CA ASN A 327 -48.09 -54.13 35.92
C ASN A 327 -48.18 -52.64 35.52
N GLY A 328 -48.61 -52.37 34.29
CA GLY A 328 -49.21 -51.09 33.90
C GLY A 328 -48.78 -50.57 32.54
N GLU A 329 -49.45 -51.02 31.50
CA GLU A 329 -49.52 -50.37 30.18
C GLU A 329 -49.75 -48.85 30.31
N THR A 330 -48.92 -48.07 29.63
CA THR A 330 -49.32 -47.05 28.64
C THR A 330 -48.08 -46.72 27.79
N GLU A 331 -47.97 -47.41 26.66
CA GLU A 331 -47.32 -46.91 25.46
C GLU A 331 -48.15 -45.75 24.87
N GLU A 332 -47.54 -45.03 23.93
CA GLU A 332 -48.09 -43.96 23.10
C GLU A 332 -48.18 -42.58 23.77
N THR A 333 -47.13 -41.77 23.58
CA THR A 333 -47.11 -40.64 22.63
C THR A 333 -45.88 -39.77 22.95
N ALA A 334 -44.75 -39.99 22.29
CA ALA A 334 -43.60 -39.05 22.29
C ALA A 334 -42.66 -39.31 21.09
N GLU A 335 -42.59 -40.56 20.61
CA GLU A 335 -41.72 -40.94 19.49
C GLU A 335 -42.27 -40.50 18.11
N THR A 336 -43.55 -40.14 18.00
CA THR A 336 -44.16 -39.71 16.73
C THR A 336 -43.92 -38.23 16.38
N GLU A 337 -43.52 -37.38 17.33
CA GLU A 337 -43.24 -35.96 17.04
C GLU A 337 -41.77 -35.72 16.63
N GLU A 338 -40.82 -36.52 17.11
CA GLU A 338 -39.39 -36.39 16.75
C GLU A 338 -39.07 -36.92 15.34
N GLU A 339 -39.74 -37.97 14.87
CA GLU A 339 -39.57 -38.49 13.50
C GLU A 339 -40.12 -37.51 12.44
N ASP A 340 -41.26 -36.86 12.71
CA ASP A 340 -41.95 -35.95 11.77
C ASP A 340 -41.13 -34.65 11.54
N ILE A 341 -40.48 -34.14 12.60
CA ILE A 341 -39.60 -32.97 12.51
C ILE A 341 -38.36 -33.26 11.66
N SER A 342 -37.79 -34.49 11.73
CA SER A 342 -36.58 -34.83 10.97
C SER A 342 -36.83 -34.88 9.46
N ALA A 343 -37.98 -35.41 9.03
CA ALA A 343 -38.35 -35.50 7.62
C ALA A 343 -38.70 -34.13 7.02
N GLU A 344 -39.41 -33.27 7.76
CA GLU A 344 -39.71 -31.90 7.33
C GLU A 344 -38.43 -31.04 7.25
N LEU A 345 -37.50 -31.24 8.20
CA LEU A 345 -36.21 -30.57 8.20
C LEU A 345 -35.34 -30.97 7.00
N GLU A 346 -35.29 -32.27 6.67
CA GLU A 346 -34.60 -32.76 5.47
C GLU A 346 -35.16 -32.16 4.18
N GLU A 347 -36.49 -32.02 4.07
CA GLU A 347 -37.13 -31.39 2.90
C GLU A 347 -36.71 -29.92 2.74
N LYS A 348 -36.61 -29.17 3.85
CA LYS A 348 -36.16 -27.77 3.83
C LYS A 348 -34.65 -27.60 3.64
N LEU A 349 -33.86 -28.60 4.04
CA LEU A 349 -32.40 -28.61 3.86
C LEU A 349 -31.98 -28.90 2.42
N ALA A 350 -32.75 -29.71 1.68
CA ALA A 350 -32.46 -30.07 0.30
C ALA A 350 -32.17 -28.87 -0.64
N PRO A 351 -33.02 -27.82 -0.71
CA PRO A 351 -32.73 -26.65 -1.57
C PRO A 351 -31.50 -25.86 -1.10
N ILE A 352 -31.21 -25.83 0.20
CA ILE A 352 -30.01 -25.17 0.73
C ILE A 352 -28.76 -25.97 0.32
N ALA A 353 -28.81 -27.30 0.40
CA ALA A 353 -27.72 -28.16 -0.03
C ALA A 353 -27.43 -28.04 -1.54
N ASP A 354 -28.47 -27.95 -2.37
CA ASP A 354 -28.33 -27.69 -3.81
C ASP A 354 -27.64 -26.33 -4.06
N GLN A 355 -27.95 -25.32 -3.25
CA GLN A 355 -27.33 -24.00 -3.34
C GLN A 355 -25.87 -23.99 -2.88
N VAL A 356 -25.54 -24.71 -1.81
CA VAL A 356 -24.15 -24.91 -1.37
C VAL A 356 -23.34 -25.62 -2.45
N ALA A 357 -23.90 -26.66 -3.08
CA ALA A 357 -23.25 -27.38 -4.17
C ALA A 357 -23.01 -26.49 -5.40
N ALA A 358 -23.96 -25.61 -5.74
CA ALA A 358 -23.78 -24.61 -6.80
C ALA A 358 -22.64 -23.62 -6.47
N GLY A 359 -22.58 -23.15 -5.22
CA GLY A 359 -21.49 -22.33 -4.73
C GLY A 359 -20.13 -23.02 -4.81
N GLU A 360 -20.07 -24.31 -4.46
CA GLU A 360 -18.84 -25.11 -4.56
C GLU A 360 -18.40 -25.33 -6.02
N GLU A 361 -19.33 -25.56 -6.95
CA GLU A 361 -19.03 -25.66 -8.38
C GLU A 361 -18.42 -24.35 -8.92
N LYS A 362 -18.98 -23.20 -8.52
CA LYS A 362 -18.45 -21.88 -8.87
C LYS A 362 -17.06 -21.64 -8.27
N LEU A 363 -16.86 -22.06 -7.02
CA LEU A 363 -15.55 -21.98 -6.36
C LEU A 363 -14.49 -22.81 -7.11
N ASN A 364 -14.85 -24.01 -7.56
CA ASN A 364 -13.97 -24.88 -8.32
C ASN A 364 -13.71 -24.39 -9.76
N SER A 365 -14.56 -23.52 -10.29
CA SER A 365 -14.40 -22.88 -11.60
C SER A 365 -13.81 -21.46 -11.52
N GLU A 366 -13.28 -21.06 -10.36
CA GLU A 366 -12.66 -19.76 -10.09
C GLU A 366 -13.62 -18.56 -10.23
N ASP A 367 -14.93 -18.79 -10.29
CA ASP A 367 -15.96 -17.75 -10.17
C ASP A 367 -16.21 -17.44 -8.68
N TYR A 368 -15.22 -16.80 -8.05
CA TYR A 368 -15.26 -16.54 -6.62
C TYR A 368 -16.41 -15.61 -6.20
N GLY A 369 -16.76 -14.63 -7.04
CA GLY A 369 -17.87 -13.71 -6.76
C GLY A 369 -19.24 -14.39 -6.87
N GLY A 370 -19.40 -15.27 -7.87
CA GLY A 370 -20.59 -16.11 -7.97
C GLY A 370 -20.69 -17.10 -6.81
N ALA A 371 -19.58 -17.74 -6.43
CA ALA A 371 -19.51 -18.67 -5.31
C ALA A 371 -19.86 -17.99 -3.98
N SER A 372 -19.28 -16.83 -3.70
CA SER A 372 -19.56 -16.09 -2.46
C SER A 372 -21.03 -15.67 -2.37
N THR A 373 -21.65 -15.32 -3.51
CA THR A 373 -23.06 -14.96 -3.56
C THR A 373 -23.95 -16.15 -3.18
N ASP A 374 -23.81 -17.28 -3.87
CA ASP A 374 -24.62 -18.48 -3.61
C ASP A 374 -24.45 -18.98 -2.17
N LEU A 375 -23.21 -18.99 -1.66
CA LEU A 375 -22.91 -19.46 -0.31
C LEU A 375 -23.45 -18.51 0.77
N SER A 376 -23.41 -17.19 0.55
CA SER A 376 -24.00 -16.23 1.50
C SER A 376 -25.53 -16.33 1.59
N GLU A 377 -26.19 -16.64 0.48
CA GLU A 377 -27.63 -16.89 0.44
C GLU A 377 -27.98 -18.20 1.17
N ALA A 378 -27.20 -19.27 0.95
CA ALA A 378 -27.35 -20.53 1.68
C ALA A 378 -27.16 -20.35 3.20
N LEU A 379 -26.15 -19.58 3.62
CA LEU A 379 -25.90 -19.26 5.04
C LEU A 379 -27.07 -18.51 5.67
N THR A 380 -27.67 -17.57 4.94
CA THR A 380 -28.88 -16.85 5.38
C THR A 380 -30.05 -17.82 5.55
N ALA A 381 -30.22 -18.76 4.62
CA ALA A 381 -31.27 -19.79 4.71
C ALA A 381 -31.06 -20.72 5.92
N TYR A 382 -29.82 -21.13 6.23
CA TYR A 382 -29.53 -21.89 7.45
C TYR A 382 -29.88 -21.10 8.72
N ALA A 383 -29.55 -19.81 8.77
CA ALA A 383 -29.85 -18.95 9.92
C ALA A 383 -31.37 -18.77 10.14
N ASP A 384 -32.15 -18.72 9.05
CA ASP A 384 -33.60 -18.64 9.13
C ASP A 384 -34.22 -19.98 9.57
N LEU A 385 -33.65 -21.11 9.13
CA LEU A 385 -34.09 -22.44 9.51
C LEU A 385 -33.91 -22.69 11.02
N VAL A 386 -32.77 -22.33 11.60
CA VAL A 386 -32.54 -22.49 13.06
C VAL A 386 -33.45 -21.60 13.89
N LYS A 387 -33.91 -20.45 13.37
CA LYS A 387 -34.92 -19.61 14.07
C LYS A 387 -36.32 -20.22 14.05
N GLU A 388 -36.65 -20.98 13.01
CA GLU A 388 -37.96 -21.63 12.88
C GLU A 388 -38.09 -22.83 13.84
N TYR A 389 -37.00 -23.55 14.07
CA TYR A 389 -36.99 -24.75 14.92
C TYR A 389 -36.27 -24.50 16.25
N ASP A 390 -37.03 -24.36 17.34
CA ASP A 390 -36.52 -24.20 18.73
C ASP A 390 -36.01 -25.53 19.33
N SER A 391 -35.74 -26.54 18.50
CA SER A 391 -35.33 -27.87 18.94
C SER A 391 -33.81 -28.04 18.86
N LYS A 392 -33.24 -28.62 19.91
CA LYS A 392 -31.81 -28.96 19.97
C LYS A 392 -31.38 -29.86 18.80
N THR A 393 -32.27 -30.76 18.36
CA THR A 393 -32.05 -31.69 17.25
C THR A 393 -31.87 -30.97 15.90
N ALA A 394 -32.61 -29.88 15.66
CA ALA A 394 -32.43 -29.06 14.46
C ALA A 394 -31.07 -28.35 14.47
N ALA A 395 -30.68 -27.77 15.60
CA ALA A 395 -29.36 -27.14 15.76
C ALA A 395 -28.21 -28.14 15.55
N ASP A 396 -28.29 -29.34 16.15
CA ASP A 396 -27.27 -30.39 16.01
C ASP A 396 -27.09 -30.86 14.55
N THR A 397 -28.11 -30.71 13.70
CA THR A 397 -28.07 -31.08 12.27
C THR A 397 -27.63 -29.92 11.39
N VAL A 398 -28.12 -28.70 11.66
CA VAL A 398 -27.87 -27.52 10.82
C VAL A 398 -26.50 -26.91 11.07
N ASN A 399 -26.04 -26.87 12.32
CA ASN A 399 -24.75 -26.26 12.68
C ASN A 399 -23.56 -26.78 11.86
N PRO A 400 -23.31 -28.10 11.74
CA PRO A 400 -22.17 -28.58 10.96
C PRO A 400 -22.29 -28.22 9.47
N LEU A 401 -23.49 -28.22 8.90
CA LEU A 401 -23.71 -27.85 7.50
C LEU A 401 -23.48 -26.35 7.26
N ALA A 402 -23.92 -25.51 8.19
CA ALA A 402 -23.71 -24.08 8.14
C ALA A 402 -22.22 -23.72 8.32
N ASP A 403 -21.50 -24.42 9.21
CA ASP A 403 -20.06 -24.24 9.40
C ASP A 403 -19.27 -24.65 8.14
N ASP A 404 -19.57 -25.81 7.55
CA ASP A 404 -18.96 -26.26 6.28
C ASP A 404 -19.24 -25.27 5.14
N ALA A 405 -20.47 -24.77 5.02
CA ALA A 405 -20.84 -23.74 4.04
C ALA A 405 -20.10 -22.42 4.29
N PHE A 406 -19.90 -22.03 5.56
CA PHE A 406 -19.16 -20.83 5.92
C PHE A 406 -17.66 -20.95 5.63
N ALA A 407 -17.09 -22.14 5.79
CA ALA A 407 -15.71 -22.43 5.40
C ALA A 407 -15.53 -22.29 3.87
N LEU A 408 -16.47 -22.80 3.07
CA LEU A 408 -16.48 -22.61 1.61
C LEU A 408 -16.62 -21.13 1.24
N TYR A 409 -17.51 -20.40 1.93
CA TYR A 409 -17.72 -18.96 1.71
C TYR A 409 -16.44 -18.16 2.00
N THR A 410 -15.80 -18.44 3.14
CA THR A 410 -14.52 -17.84 3.54
C THR A 410 -13.45 -18.10 2.48
N LYS A 411 -13.34 -19.35 2.00
CA LYS A 411 -12.40 -19.71 0.93
C LYS A 411 -12.66 -18.94 -0.37
N ALA A 412 -13.92 -18.76 -0.77
CA ALA A 412 -14.28 -17.97 -1.95
C ALA A 412 -13.88 -16.50 -1.80
N VAL A 413 -14.21 -15.88 -0.66
CA VAL A 413 -13.87 -14.48 -0.36
C VAL A 413 -12.36 -14.28 -0.34
N LEU A 414 -11.60 -15.15 0.34
CA LEU A 414 -10.16 -15.01 0.44
C LEU A 414 -9.45 -15.21 -0.91
N ALA A 415 -9.93 -16.12 -1.77
CA ALA A 415 -9.41 -16.29 -3.11
C ALA A 415 -9.67 -15.06 -4.00
N GLN A 416 -10.85 -14.44 -3.85
CA GLN A 416 -11.17 -13.18 -4.54
C GLN A 416 -10.28 -12.03 -4.06
N VAL A 417 -10.09 -11.91 -2.74
CA VAL A 417 -9.22 -10.91 -2.13
C VAL A 417 -7.77 -11.11 -2.56
N GLU A 418 -7.26 -12.35 -2.65
CA GLU A 418 -5.91 -12.63 -3.15
C GLU A 418 -5.71 -12.12 -4.59
N SER A 419 -6.71 -12.32 -5.45
CA SER A 419 -6.70 -11.80 -6.82
C SER A 419 -6.62 -10.27 -6.85
N TRP A 420 -7.38 -9.57 -5.99
CA TRP A 420 -7.31 -8.11 -5.84
C TRP A 420 -5.98 -7.65 -5.24
N GLU A 421 -5.47 -8.34 -4.22
CA GLU A 421 -4.18 -8.07 -3.60
C GLU A 421 -2.99 -8.30 -4.57
N SER A 422 -3.18 -9.00 -5.69
CA SER A 422 -2.15 -9.10 -6.74
C SER A 422 -1.98 -7.84 -7.60
N GLN A 423 -2.95 -6.92 -7.55
CA GLN A 423 -2.96 -5.70 -8.36
C GLN A 423 -2.08 -4.58 -7.74
N PRO A 424 -1.67 -3.57 -8.53
CA PRO A 424 -0.96 -2.40 -8.03
C PRO A 424 -1.72 -1.70 -6.90
N VAL A 425 -0.99 -1.14 -5.93
CA VAL A 425 -1.58 -0.46 -4.77
C VAL A 425 -2.37 0.77 -5.19
N THR A 426 -3.60 0.89 -4.69
CA THR A 426 -4.43 2.09 -4.83
C THR A 426 -5.39 2.21 -3.63
N ALA A 427 -5.78 3.43 -3.28
CA ALA A 427 -6.75 3.66 -2.20
C ALA A 427 -8.14 3.00 -2.46
N PRO A 428 -8.72 3.05 -3.68
CA PRO A 428 -10.00 2.37 -3.96
C PRO A 428 -9.92 0.85 -3.80
N LEU A 429 -8.81 0.24 -4.22
CA LEU A 429 -8.60 -1.20 -4.07
C LEU A 429 -8.49 -1.60 -2.60
N TYR A 430 -7.81 -0.80 -1.77
CA TYR A 430 -7.79 -1.01 -0.33
C TYR A 430 -9.20 -0.98 0.26
N GLN A 431 -9.99 0.04 -0.05
CA GLN A 431 -11.36 0.20 0.46
C GLN A 431 -12.27 -0.96 0.02
N GLN A 432 -12.11 -1.44 -1.20
CA GLN A 432 -12.85 -2.59 -1.70
C GLN A 432 -12.53 -3.85 -0.88
N ILE A 433 -11.25 -4.14 -0.65
CA ILE A 433 -10.84 -5.32 0.13
C ILE A 433 -11.27 -5.17 1.60
N ASP A 434 -11.06 -3.99 2.21
CA ASP A 434 -11.46 -3.70 3.59
C ASP A 434 -12.97 -3.92 3.81
N SER A 435 -13.80 -3.40 2.89
CA SER A 435 -15.25 -3.62 2.93
C SER A 435 -15.59 -5.10 2.82
N THR A 436 -15.03 -5.82 1.84
CA THR A 436 -15.35 -7.24 1.63
C THR A 436 -14.96 -8.11 2.81
N LEU A 437 -13.76 -7.93 3.37
CA LEU A 437 -13.32 -8.67 4.56
C LEU A 437 -14.16 -8.30 5.79
N GLY A 438 -14.41 -7.00 6.00
CA GLY A 438 -15.24 -6.51 7.10
C GLY A 438 -16.68 -7.01 7.03
N ASP A 439 -17.29 -7.02 5.85
CA ASP A 439 -18.64 -7.55 5.61
C ASP A 439 -18.72 -9.06 5.89
N THR A 440 -17.66 -9.80 5.57
CA THR A 440 -17.55 -11.25 5.85
C THR A 440 -17.44 -11.53 7.36
N VAL A 441 -16.64 -10.75 8.09
CA VAL A 441 -16.55 -10.83 9.57
C VAL A 441 -17.90 -10.45 10.21
N ASN A 442 -18.57 -9.42 9.69
CA ASN A 442 -19.89 -9.02 10.17
C ASN A 442 -20.95 -10.10 9.91
N LEU A 443 -20.91 -10.77 8.76
CA LEU A 443 -21.80 -11.91 8.48
C LEU A 443 -21.57 -13.04 9.47
N ALA A 444 -20.31 -13.40 9.76
CA ALA A 444 -19.99 -14.41 10.76
C ALA A 444 -20.59 -14.09 12.15
N ALA A 445 -20.50 -12.82 12.57
CA ALA A 445 -21.11 -12.37 13.82
C ALA A 445 -22.65 -12.50 13.80
N GLN A 446 -23.30 -12.13 12.69
CA GLN A 446 -24.76 -12.25 12.54
C GLN A 446 -25.25 -13.71 12.53
N LEU A 447 -24.48 -14.63 11.95
CA LEU A 447 -24.79 -16.05 11.97
C LEU A 447 -24.69 -16.61 13.40
N LYS A 448 -23.66 -16.23 14.16
CA LYS A 448 -23.52 -16.57 15.59
C LYS A 448 -24.67 -16.02 16.44
N GLU A 449 -25.12 -14.79 16.18
CA GLU A 449 -26.29 -14.20 16.84
C GLU A 449 -27.59 -14.94 16.49
N SER A 450 -27.65 -15.62 15.34
CA SER A 450 -28.76 -16.48 14.92
C SER A 450 -28.69 -17.89 15.51
N ASN A 451 -27.84 -18.12 16.53
CA ASN A 451 -27.65 -19.39 17.22
C ASN A 451 -26.95 -20.47 16.36
N LEU A 452 -26.20 -20.07 15.32
CA LEU A 452 -25.32 -20.96 14.57
C LEU A 452 -23.92 -21.02 15.18
N GLU A 453 -23.36 -22.21 15.26
CA GLU A 453 -21.97 -22.42 15.68
C GLU A 453 -21.02 -22.29 14.46
N ILE A 454 -20.56 -21.07 14.17
CA ILE A 454 -19.67 -20.77 13.03
C ILE A 454 -18.23 -20.55 13.49
N ASN A 455 -17.28 -21.25 12.88
CA ASN A 455 -15.86 -20.96 12.99
C ASN A 455 -15.43 -19.84 12.01
N SER A 456 -15.03 -18.70 12.56
CA SER A 456 -14.58 -17.52 11.80
C SER A 456 -13.14 -17.09 12.11
N GLU A 457 -12.35 -17.95 12.76
CA GLU A 457 -10.97 -17.62 13.15
C GLU A 457 -10.11 -17.22 11.95
N GLU A 458 -10.21 -17.98 10.84
CA GLU A 458 -9.42 -17.72 9.63
C GLU A 458 -9.69 -16.33 9.03
N ILE A 459 -10.97 -15.94 8.91
CA ILE A 459 -11.33 -14.63 8.33
C ILE A 459 -11.01 -13.48 9.28
N GLU A 460 -11.20 -13.67 10.59
CA GLU A 460 -10.89 -12.66 11.61
C GLU A 460 -9.37 -12.39 11.67
N GLU A 461 -8.54 -13.44 11.65
CA GLU A 461 -7.09 -13.31 11.58
C GLU A 461 -6.64 -12.66 10.27
N ASN A 462 -7.24 -13.05 9.14
CA ASN A 462 -6.94 -12.44 7.85
C ASN A 462 -7.27 -10.95 7.84
N TYR A 463 -8.46 -10.57 8.33
CA TYR A 463 -8.90 -9.18 8.37
C TYR A 463 -8.04 -8.34 9.32
N ALA A 464 -7.71 -8.86 10.51
CA ALA A 464 -6.84 -8.17 11.46
C ALA A 464 -5.44 -7.88 10.89
N GLY A 465 -4.89 -8.78 10.06
CA GLY A 465 -3.59 -8.59 9.42
C GLY A 465 -3.62 -7.76 8.14
N PHE A 466 -4.80 -7.47 7.57
CA PHE A 466 -4.92 -6.84 6.24
C PHE A 466 -4.24 -5.47 6.14
N PRO A 467 -4.43 -4.51 7.09
CA PRO A 467 -3.79 -3.21 7.00
C PRO A 467 -2.26 -3.29 6.94
N ASP A 468 -1.65 -4.17 7.74
CA ASP A 468 -0.19 -4.34 7.78
C ASP A 468 0.35 -4.96 6.50
N ARG A 469 -0.34 -5.97 5.94
CA ARG A 469 0.01 -6.57 4.64
C ARG A 469 -0.08 -5.54 3.51
N TYR A 470 -1.13 -4.73 3.49
CA TYR A 470 -1.29 -3.71 2.44
C TYR A 470 -0.30 -2.56 2.59
N LYS A 471 0.05 -2.19 3.82
CA LYS A 471 1.16 -1.26 4.10
C LYS A 471 2.50 -1.77 3.57
N GLU A 472 2.78 -3.06 3.74
CA GLU A 472 3.98 -3.70 3.18
C GLU A 472 4.02 -3.56 1.65
N LYS A 473 2.89 -3.74 0.96
CA LYS A 473 2.84 -3.52 -0.50
C LYS A 473 3.23 -2.09 -0.90
N TYR A 474 2.77 -1.07 -0.18
CA TYR A 474 3.21 0.30 -0.44
C TYR A 474 4.72 0.48 -0.19
N ILE A 475 5.26 -0.12 0.87
CA ILE A 475 6.69 -0.10 1.16
C ILE A 475 7.51 -0.73 0.01
N LEU A 476 7.08 -1.89 -0.50
CA LEU A 476 7.74 -2.55 -1.63
C LEU A 476 7.65 -1.70 -2.90
N THR A 477 6.52 -1.05 -3.14
CA THR A 477 6.33 -0.12 -4.26
C THR A 477 7.35 1.03 -4.21
N PHE A 478 7.66 1.57 -3.03
CA PHE A 478 8.72 2.59 -2.87
C PHE A 478 10.12 2.04 -3.11
N ASN A 479 10.39 0.78 -2.76
CA ASN A 479 11.68 0.15 -3.07
C ASN A 479 11.86 -0.02 -4.59
N ASP A 480 10.79 -0.37 -5.31
CA ASP A 480 10.82 -0.54 -6.76
C ASP A 480 11.04 0.78 -7.49
N LEU A 481 10.46 1.89 -7.02
CA LEU A 481 10.71 3.24 -7.56
C LEU A 481 12.19 3.65 -7.55
N ARG A 482 12.99 3.09 -6.64
CA ARG A 482 14.44 3.33 -6.59
C ARG A 482 15.18 2.66 -7.74
N THR A 483 14.76 1.44 -8.11
CA THR A 483 15.47 0.57 -9.06
C THR A 483 14.82 0.51 -10.45
N GLY A 484 13.58 0.97 -10.56
CA GLY A 484 12.80 0.94 -11.79
C GLY A 484 13.20 2.00 -12.81
N ASP A 485 12.85 1.72 -14.07
CA ASP A 485 12.99 2.65 -15.19
C ASP A 485 11.94 3.78 -15.11
N GLU A 486 10.82 3.55 -14.41
CA GLU A 486 9.78 4.55 -14.14
C GLU A 486 9.93 5.11 -12.73
N TRP A 487 10.21 6.40 -12.67
CA TRP A 487 10.50 7.09 -11.43
C TRP A 487 10.06 8.54 -11.53
N SER A 488 9.36 9.01 -10.51
CA SER A 488 8.88 10.38 -10.49
C SER A 488 8.51 10.78 -9.07
N ARG A 489 8.84 12.03 -8.71
CA ARG A 489 8.39 12.64 -7.45
C ARG A 489 6.87 12.66 -7.36
N THR A 490 6.18 12.89 -8.48
CA THR A 490 4.72 12.88 -8.55
C THR A 490 4.15 11.50 -8.24
N THR A 491 4.73 10.44 -8.80
CA THR A 491 4.30 9.06 -8.54
C THR A 491 4.50 8.69 -7.07
N ALA A 492 5.68 9.00 -6.50
CA ALA A 492 5.95 8.76 -5.09
C ALA A 492 4.96 9.52 -4.17
N TRP A 493 4.68 10.79 -4.50
CA TRP A 493 3.70 11.61 -3.77
C TRP A 493 2.29 11.03 -3.84
N GLN A 494 1.87 10.55 -5.02
CA GLN A 494 0.54 9.94 -5.19
C GLN A 494 0.39 8.69 -4.32
N TYR A 495 1.38 7.78 -4.30
CA TYR A 495 1.33 6.60 -3.44
C TYR A 495 1.23 6.95 -1.95
N MET A 496 1.99 7.96 -1.51
CA MET A 496 1.94 8.42 -0.12
C MET A 496 0.60 9.08 0.22
N GLN A 497 0.00 9.80 -0.74
CA GLN A 497 -1.31 10.40 -0.58
C GLN A 497 -2.41 9.34 -0.49
N ASP A 498 -2.36 8.33 -1.35
CA ASP A 498 -3.30 7.21 -1.35
C ASP A 498 -3.24 6.44 -0.03
N ALA A 499 -2.04 6.05 0.42
CA ALA A 499 -1.88 5.32 1.67
C ALA A 499 -2.39 6.11 2.89
N ALA A 500 -2.15 7.41 2.94
CA ALA A 500 -2.67 8.26 4.00
C ALA A 500 -4.19 8.41 3.94
N SER A 501 -4.79 8.43 2.74
CA SER A 501 -6.24 8.58 2.58
C SER A 501 -7.04 7.41 3.17
N VAL A 502 -6.41 6.24 3.27
CA VAL A 502 -7.00 5.02 3.86
C VAL A 502 -6.48 4.74 5.28
N GLY A 503 -5.74 5.67 5.88
CA GLY A 503 -5.27 5.56 7.26
C GLY A 503 -4.12 4.58 7.49
N LEU A 504 -3.41 4.14 6.44
CA LEU A 504 -2.27 3.21 6.56
C LEU A 504 -0.99 3.89 7.10
N VAL A 505 -0.96 5.21 7.09
CA VAL A 505 0.20 5.99 7.52
C VAL A 505 -0.22 7.29 8.18
N ASP A 506 0.44 7.56 9.30
CA ASP A 506 0.48 8.86 9.96
C ASP A 506 1.63 9.66 9.32
N LYS A 507 1.29 10.71 8.56
CA LYS A 507 2.27 11.54 7.86
C LYS A 507 3.08 12.41 8.80
N GLU A 508 2.51 12.71 9.97
CA GLU A 508 3.16 13.48 11.02
C GLU A 508 4.15 12.63 11.81
N ASN A 509 3.98 11.31 11.81
CA ASN A 509 4.95 10.38 12.39
C ASN A 509 6.12 10.11 11.44
N CYS A 510 7.20 10.89 11.61
CA CYS A 510 8.45 10.73 10.86
C CYS A 510 9.18 9.40 11.10
N ASP A 511 8.84 8.66 12.16
CA ASP A 511 9.42 7.35 12.47
C ASP A 511 8.50 6.18 12.06
N ASP A 512 7.43 6.45 11.30
CA ASP A 512 6.61 5.42 10.66
C ASP A 512 7.38 4.73 9.52
N PRO A 513 7.35 3.38 9.41
CA PRO A 513 8.11 2.66 8.39
C PRO A 513 7.71 3.04 6.96
N LEU A 514 6.44 3.35 6.68
CA LEU A 514 6.01 3.78 5.35
C LEU A 514 6.44 5.23 5.07
N THR A 515 6.37 6.11 6.07
CA THR A 515 6.89 7.49 5.97
C THR A 515 8.40 7.50 5.67
N LEU A 516 9.19 6.70 6.38
CA LEU A 516 10.64 6.59 6.17
C LEU A 516 10.98 6.02 4.78
N ARG A 517 10.19 5.06 4.29
CA ARG A 517 10.34 4.51 2.95
C ARG A 517 10.05 5.52 1.86
N TYR A 518 9.01 6.33 2.04
CA TYR A 518 8.72 7.46 1.16
C TYR A 518 9.85 8.48 1.17
N ALA A 519 10.33 8.91 2.34
CA ALA A 519 11.43 9.87 2.49
C ALA A 519 12.71 9.39 1.79
N TYR A 520 13.03 8.10 1.92
CA TYR A 520 14.16 7.49 1.24
C TYR A 520 13.98 7.43 -0.29
N ALA A 521 12.82 7.01 -0.79
CA ALA A 521 12.54 7.01 -2.21
C ALA A 521 12.62 8.43 -2.80
N LEU A 522 12.09 9.42 -2.08
CA LEU A 522 12.16 10.84 -2.47
C LEU A 522 13.60 11.36 -2.54
N ALA A 523 14.45 10.95 -1.60
CA ALA A 523 15.87 11.29 -1.62
C ALA A 523 16.58 10.74 -2.87
N TRP A 524 16.33 9.48 -3.20
CA TRP A 524 16.89 8.81 -4.38
C TRP A 524 16.44 9.43 -5.70
N ILE A 525 15.13 9.68 -5.82
CA ILE A 525 14.57 10.36 -7.00
C ILE A 525 15.22 11.74 -7.13
N THR A 526 15.30 12.49 -6.04
CA THR A 526 15.93 13.82 -6.02
C THR A 526 17.41 13.77 -6.43
N GLN A 527 18.17 12.80 -5.94
CA GLN A 527 19.58 12.66 -6.31
C GLN A 527 19.74 12.39 -7.81
N ARG A 528 18.88 11.55 -8.40
CA ARG A 528 18.93 11.27 -9.84
C ARG A 528 18.48 12.47 -10.66
N ASP A 529 17.37 13.14 -10.31
CA ASP A 529 16.91 14.36 -10.97
C ASP A 529 18.03 15.41 -11.05
N ILE A 530 18.73 15.61 -9.92
CA ILE A 530 19.87 16.52 -9.85
C ILE A 530 21.01 16.05 -10.74
N SER A 531 21.37 14.76 -10.66
CA SER A 531 22.48 14.19 -11.43
C SER A 531 22.23 14.29 -12.94
N GLU A 532 21.03 13.98 -13.40
CA GLU A 532 20.64 14.08 -14.81
C GLU A 532 20.61 15.54 -15.27
N GLY A 533 20.01 16.43 -14.47
CA GLY A 533 19.96 17.86 -14.78
C GLY A 533 21.33 18.52 -14.82
N MET A 534 22.29 18.06 -13.99
CA MET A 534 23.68 18.52 -14.08
C MET A 534 24.39 17.97 -15.32
N ASN A 535 24.10 16.73 -15.71
CA ASN A 535 24.73 16.08 -16.86
C ASN A 535 24.26 16.66 -18.20
N ASP A 536 22.98 17.02 -18.31
CA ASP A 536 22.42 17.64 -19.52
C ASP A 536 22.52 19.18 -19.53
N GLY A 537 22.93 19.78 -18.41
CA GLY A 537 23.12 21.22 -18.24
C GLY A 537 21.82 22.00 -18.00
N SER A 538 20.70 21.33 -17.76
CA SER A 538 19.42 21.96 -17.42
C SER A 538 19.36 22.46 -15.97
N LEU A 539 20.24 21.98 -15.10
CA LEU A 539 20.29 22.33 -13.67
C LEU A 539 21.67 22.88 -13.28
N THR A 540 21.69 24.03 -12.59
CA THR A 540 22.92 24.58 -12.00
C THR A 540 23.20 23.99 -10.62
N THR A 541 24.43 24.12 -10.13
CA THR A 541 24.80 23.69 -8.77
C THR A 541 24.02 24.44 -7.70
N GLU A 542 23.76 25.74 -7.88
CA GLU A 542 22.93 26.54 -6.97
C GLU A 542 21.48 26.03 -6.93
N ALA A 543 20.90 25.71 -8.10
CA ALA A 543 19.56 25.14 -8.16
C ALA A 543 19.47 23.74 -7.51
N ALA A 544 20.55 22.95 -7.58
CA ALA A 544 20.63 21.68 -6.88
C ALA A 544 20.69 21.85 -5.36
N ILE A 545 21.45 22.83 -4.86
CA ILE A 545 21.48 23.20 -3.42
C ILE A 545 20.07 23.58 -2.96
N ASP A 546 19.39 24.49 -3.67
CA ASP A 546 18.03 24.92 -3.35
C ASP A 546 17.04 23.73 -3.37
N SER A 547 17.19 22.80 -4.32
CA SER A 547 16.37 21.59 -4.39
C SER A 547 16.59 20.66 -3.19
N ILE A 548 17.81 20.51 -2.68
CA ILE A 548 18.07 19.67 -1.51
C ILE A 548 17.54 20.34 -0.24
N LEU A 549 17.83 21.64 -0.05
CA LEU A 549 17.40 22.38 1.14
C LEU A 549 15.88 22.45 1.28
N SER A 550 15.17 22.69 0.16
CA SER A 550 13.70 22.75 0.17
C SER A 550 13.03 21.41 0.49
N LEU A 551 13.75 20.29 0.31
CA LEU A 551 13.26 18.95 0.58
C LEU A 551 13.83 18.33 1.86
N ALA A 552 14.79 18.98 2.54
CA ALA A 552 15.58 18.39 3.62
C ALA A 552 14.74 17.70 4.71
N ASP A 553 13.64 18.34 5.12
CA ASP A 553 12.69 17.78 6.08
C ASP A 553 11.91 16.58 5.52
N SER A 554 11.41 16.69 4.27
CA SER A 554 10.63 15.63 3.61
C SER A 554 11.43 14.38 3.23
N ILE A 555 12.75 14.51 3.05
CA ILE A 555 13.67 13.38 2.81
C ILE A 555 14.26 12.83 4.11
N ASP A 556 13.79 13.32 5.26
CA ASP A 556 14.29 12.99 6.59
C ASP A 556 15.81 13.15 6.70
N TYR A 557 16.32 14.28 6.20
CA TYR A 557 17.73 14.64 6.23
C TYR A 557 18.67 13.52 5.72
N ASN A 558 18.25 12.83 4.65
CA ASN A 558 18.90 11.65 4.13
C ASN A 558 20.43 11.84 3.96
N PRO A 559 21.28 10.98 4.57
CA PRO A 559 22.74 11.12 4.54
C PRO A 559 23.36 11.24 3.14
N VAL A 560 22.78 10.59 2.13
CA VAL A 560 23.24 10.66 0.73
C VAL A 560 23.14 12.09 0.20
N LEU A 561 21.97 12.73 0.35
CA LEU A 561 21.77 14.10 -0.12
C LEU A 561 22.48 15.13 0.76
N MET A 562 22.65 14.86 2.05
CA MET A 562 23.45 15.74 2.93
C MET A 562 24.93 15.74 2.52
N ARG A 563 25.47 14.58 2.15
CA ARG A 563 26.80 14.48 1.56
C ARG A 563 26.90 15.27 0.25
N ASP A 564 25.92 15.13 -0.64
CA ASP A 564 25.93 15.84 -1.92
C ASP A 564 25.80 17.36 -1.75
N LEU A 565 25.00 17.80 -0.79
CA LEU A 565 24.87 19.22 -0.40
C LEU A 565 26.23 19.82 -0.02
N ALA A 566 27.02 19.11 0.80
CA ALA A 566 28.37 19.54 1.16
C ALA A 566 29.29 19.70 -0.06
N VAL A 567 29.23 18.76 -1.02
CA VAL A 567 30.02 18.81 -2.26
C VAL A 567 29.58 19.96 -3.16
N TYR A 568 28.28 20.22 -3.25
CA TYR A 568 27.76 21.33 -4.05
C TYR A 568 28.15 22.69 -3.47
N TYR A 569 28.11 22.88 -2.15
CA TYR A 569 28.65 24.10 -1.52
C TYR A 569 30.15 24.29 -1.78
N GLN A 570 30.93 23.21 -1.76
CA GLN A 570 32.35 23.29 -2.10
C GLN A 570 32.57 23.75 -3.54
N THR A 571 31.72 23.30 -4.46
CA THR A 571 31.78 23.62 -5.90
C THR A 571 31.43 25.07 -6.18
N THR A 572 30.50 25.67 -5.42
CA THR A 572 30.14 27.09 -5.53
C THR A 572 31.13 28.02 -4.81
N GLY A 573 32.12 27.47 -4.11
CA GLY A 573 33.11 28.23 -3.35
C GLY A 573 32.63 28.68 -1.96
N ASN A 574 31.47 28.19 -1.50
CA ASN A 574 30.98 28.42 -0.15
C ASN A 574 31.63 27.44 0.84
N ALA A 575 32.90 27.70 1.17
CA ALA A 575 33.71 26.81 2.02
C ALA A 575 33.14 26.67 3.44
N ASP A 576 32.59 27.75 4.01
CA ASP A 576 32.01 27.72 5.36
C ASP A 576 30.80 26.79 5.41
N ALA A 577 29.85 26.94 4.48
CA ALA A 577 28.67 26.07 4.43
C ALA A 577 29.03 24.61 4.12
N SER A 578 29.99 24.40 3.22
CA SER A 578 30.50 23.06 2.94
C SER A 578 31.09 22.41 4.19
N MET A 579 31.94 23.13 4.93
CA MET A 579 32.58 22.63 6.14
C MET A 579 31.56 22.28 7.23
N THR A 580 30.52 23.11 7.41
CA THR A 580 29.44 22.85 8.38
C THR A 580 28.75 21.51 8.10
N ILE A 581 28.39 21.24 6.85
CA ILE A 581 27.72 19.98 6.49
C ILE A 581 28.71 18.79 6.50
N GLN A 582 29.98 18.99 6.11
CA GLN A 582 31.00 17.94 6.21
C GLN A 582 31.22 17.51 7.67
N ASN A 583 31.26 18.46 8.60
CA ASN A 583 31.38 18.15 10.04
C ASN A 583 30.19 17.31 10.54
N ALA A 584 28.97 17.67 10.11
CA ALA A 584 27.77 16.88 10.42
C ALA A 584 27.86 15.44 9.87
N CYS A 585 28.35 15.26 8.63
CA CYS A 585 28.61 13.93 8.07
C CYS A 585 29.62 13.12 8.89
N VAL A 586 30.70 13.77 9.36
CA VAL A 586 31.73 13.13 10.19
C VAL A 586 31.18 12.74 11.56
N ASP A 587 30.33 13.58 12.16
CA ASP A 587 29.67 13.30 13.44
C ASP A 587 28.73 12.10 13.33
N VAL A 588 27.89 12.06 12.28
CA VAL A 588 27.04 10.91 11.96
C VAL A 588 27.86 9.63 11.79
N TYR A 589 28.94 9.68 11.02
CA TYR A 589 29.82 8.52 10.86
C TYR A 589 30.38 8.01 12.20
N ASN A 590 30.86 8.93 13.05
CA ASN A 590 31.44 8.56 14.33
C ASN A 590 30.41 7.99 15.30
N TYR A 591 29.19 8.53 15.32
CA TYR A 591 28.09 7.98 16.11
C TYR A 591 27.77 6.55 15.67
N LEU A 592 27.54 6.34 14.37
CA LEU A 592 27.25 5.02 13.81
C LEU A 592 28.34 3.99 14.14
N ALA A 593 29.61 4.37 14.00
CA ALA A 593 30.72 3.48 14.26
C ALA A 593 30.89 3.13 15.75
N ASN A 594 30.70 4.09 16.65
CA ASN A 594 31.03 3.93 18.07
C ASN A 594 29.85 3.45 18.93
N GLU A 595 28.64 3.92 18.63
CA GLU A 595 27.43 3.64 19.42
C GLU A 595 26.62 2.50 18.80
N GLU A 596 26.45 2.49 17.47
CA GLU A 596 25.63 1.49 16.76
C GLU A 596 26.44 0.30 16.22
N ASN A 597 27.77 0.37 16.24
CA ASN A 597 28.67 -0.60 15.57
C ASN A 597 28.40 -0.77 14.06
N ILE A 598 27.95 0.29 13.40
CA ILE A 598 27.68 0.34 11.96
C ILE A 598 28.85 1.05 11.27
N TYR A 599 29.49 0.37 10.32
CA TYR A 599 30.70 0.87 9.67
C TYR A 599 30.40 1.21 8.21
N LEU A 600 30.16 2.49 7.93
CA LEU A 600 30.11 3.01 6.57
C LEU A 600 31.53 3.13 5.96
N ASN A 601 31.63 3.26 4.65
CA ASN A 601 32.88 3.66 4.01
C ASN A 601 33.23 5.10 4.45
N GLY A 602 34.34 5.28 5.16
CA GLY A 602 34.70 6.59 5.72
C GLY A 602 34.83 7.70 4.67
N ALA A 603 35.28 7.35 3.46
CA ALA A 603 35.39 8.31 2.36
C ALA A 603 34.02 8.87 1.90
N ASP A 604 32.94 8.11 2.09
CA ASP A 604 31.60 8.55 1.71
C ASP A 604 31.07 9.65 2.65
N LEU A 605 31.63 9.79 3.86
CA LEU A 605 31.26 10.82 4.84
C LEU A 605 32.48 11.66 5.30
N PHE A 606 33.42 11.91 4.38
CA PHE A 606 34.55 12.82 4.57
C PHE A 606 35.53 12.43 5.70
N VAL A 607 35.59 11.16 6.09
CA VAL A 607 36.52 10.65 7.12
C VAL A 607 37.75 10.02 6.45
N PRO A 608 38.92 10.72 6.43
CA PRO A 608 40.13 10.23 5.77
C PRO A 608 40.78 9.07 6.52
N GLY A 609 41.56 8.25 5.83
CA GLY A 609 42.46 7.25 6.44
C GLY A 609 41.79 6.03 7.09
N ARG A 610 40.46 5.99 7.16
CA ARG A 610 39.68 4.81 7.55
C ARG A 610 39.25 4.00 6.32
N SER A 611 40.18 3.73 5.40
CA SER A 611 39.95 2.68 4.40
C SER A 611 40.20 1.31 5.06
N SER A 612 39.28 0.40 4.81
CA SER A 612 39.06 -0.87 5.51
C SER A 612 40.18 -1.90 5.33
N SER A 613 41.34 -1.67 5.96
CA SER A 613 42.30 -2.76 6.17
C SER A 613 41.91 -3.67 7.35
N ASN A 614 41.08 -3.19 8.30
CA ASN A 614 40.68 -3.91 9.51
C ASN A 614 39.17 -4.07 9.74
N ALA A 615 38.31 -3.53 8.87
CA ALA A 615 36.86 -3.71 8.93
C ALA A 615 36.43 -4.75 7.89
N SER A 616 35.90 -5.88 8.34
CA SER A 616 35.57 -7.04 7.50
C SER A 616 34.51 -6.78 6.40
N SER A 617 33.83 -5.64 6.41
CA SER A 617 32.94 -5.15 5.33
C SER A 617 32.41 -3.77 5.72
N THR A 618 32.76 -2.71 4.97
CA THR A 618 32.14 -1.38 5.13
C THR A 618 30.94 -1.23 4.19
N ILE A 619 29.86 -0.63 4.66
CA ILE A 619 28.65 -0.38 3.89
C ILE A 619 28.87 0.87 3.04
N ALA A 620 28.57 0.82 1.74
CA ALA A 620 28.56 2.02 0.91
C ALA A 620 27.40 2.92 1.33
N LEU A 621 27.57 4.25 1.30
CA LEU A 621 26.51 5.17 1.73
C LEU A 621 25.21 4.99 0.93
N ASN A 622 25.31 4.64 -0.35
CA ASN A 622 24.17 4.33 -1.22
C ASN A 622 23.45 3.01 -0.87
N ASP A 623 24.10 2.13 -0.12
CA ASP A 623 23.52 0.87 0.37
C ASP A 623 23.14 0.97 1.86
N PHE A 624 23.19 2.18 2.45
CA PHE A 624 22.86 2.41 3.84
C PHE A 624 21.37 2.73 4.01
N TRP A 625 20.65 1.78 4.60
CA TRP A 625 19.24 1.89 4.93
C TRP A 625 19.11 2.29 6.39
N TYR A 626 19.08 3.59 6.69
CA TYR A 626 19.06 4.09 8.07
C TYR A 626 17.80 3.72 8.87
N PHE A 627 16.80 3.10 8.22
CA PHE A 627 15.53 2.64 8.77
C PHE A 627 15.36 1.11 8.64
N ASN A 628 16.46 0.35 8.68
CA ASN A 628 16.49 -1.11 8.57
C ASN A 628 16.29 -1.83 9.94
N ASP A 629 15.71 -1.17 10.93
CA ASP A 629 15.41 -1.72 12.27
C ASP A 629 14.03 -2.36 12.39
N PHE A 630 13.13 -2.11 11.45
CA PHE A 630 11.80 -2.69 11.46
C PHE A 630 11.85 -4.18 11.10
N VAL A 631 11.57 -5.06 12.07
CA VAL A 631 11.58 -6.53 11.88
C VAL A 631 10.71 -6.95 10.69
N ASN A 632 9.50 -6.41 10.57
CA ASN A 632 8.54 -6.78 9.53
C ASN A 632 8.71 -6.00 8.21
N TYR A 633 9.59 -4.98 8.18
CA TYR A 633 9.77 -4.11 7.01
C TYR A 633 11.24 -3.92 6.64
N SER A 634 12.12 -4.81 7.10
CA SER A 634 13.56 -4.64 6.92
C SER A 634 13.98 -4.92 5.47
N PRO A 635 14.70 -4.01 4.79
CA PRO A 635 15.24 -4.28 3.45
C PRO A 635 16.41 -5.28 3.47
N SER A 636 17.05 -5.49 4.63
CA SER A 636 18.19 -6.39 4.82
C SER A 636 18.19 -6.98 6.23
N SER A 637 18.70 -8.19 6.40
CA SER A 637 18.94 -8.78 7.73
C SER A 637 20.14 -8.16 8.46
N THR A 638 20.81 -7.18 7.85
CA THR A 638 22.01 -6.52 8.37
C THR A 638 21.91 -5.00 8.23
N ASN A 639 22.56 -4.26 9.14
CA ASN A 639 22.79 -2.81 9.05
C ASN A 639 21.61 -1.87 9.37
N GLY A 640 20.70 -2.27 10.26
CA GLY A 640 19.68 -1.38 10.84
C GLY A 640 20.24 -0.45 11.91
N VAL A 641 19.79 0.80 11.90
CA VAL A 641 20.10 1.81 12.93
C VAL A 641 18.97 1.81 13.95
N SER A 642 19.31 1.92 15.25
CA SER A 642 18.29 2.13 16.29
C SER A 642 17.42 3.38 16.04
N LEU A 643 16.29 3.46 16.74
CA LEU A 643 15.46 4.68 16.73
C LEU A 643 16.27 5.90 17.18
N GLU A 644 17.07 5.75 18.23
CA GLU A 644 17.95 6.78 18.76
C GLU A 644 18.96 7.22 17.71
N GLY A 645 19.54 6.29 16.95
CA GLY A 645 20.47 6.60 15.89
C GLY A 645 19.84 7.30 14.70
N ARG A 646 18.59 6.98 14.33
CA ARG A 646 17.84 7.76 13.32
C ARG A 646 17.61 9.19 13.76
N GLN A 647 17.15 9.37 15.00
CA GLN A 647 16.94 10.69 15.59
C GLN A 647 18.24 11.48 15.67
N TYR A 648 19.36 10.81 15.99
CA TYR A 648 20.68 11.44 15.96
C TYR A 648 21.03 11.96 14.56
N ILE A 649 20.94 11.11 13.53
CA ILE A 649 21.19 11.49 12.12
C ILE A 649 20.36 12.73 11.75
N ARG A 650 19.04 12.66 11.98
CA ARG A 650 18.08 13.73 11.68
C ARG A 650 18.46 15.03 12.37
N ASN A 651 18.69 14.99 13.68
CA ASN A 651 18.99 16.18 14.47
C ASN A 651 20.33 16.80 14.08
N THR A 652 21.36 15.98 13.86
CA THR A 652 22.70 16.47 13.48
C THR A 652 22.67 17.22 12.15
N PHE A 653 21.99 16.68 11.14
CA PHE A 653 21.87 17.38 9.85
C PHE A 653 20.92 18.57 9.89
N LYS A 654 19.84 18.47 10.66
CA LYS A 654 18.93 19.59 10.90
C LYS A 654 19.63 20.78 11.53
N GLU A 655 20.37 20.56 12.62
CA GLU A 655 21.12 21.60 13.31
C GLU A 655 22.17 22.23 12.39
N ALA A 656 22.84 21.41 11.56
CA ALA A 656 23.81 21.90 10.59
C ALA A 656 23.17 22.83 9.55
N ILE A 657 22.04 22.42 8.95
CA ILE A 657 21.29 23.23 7.98
C ILE A 657 20.73 24.51 8.62
N ASP A 658 20.13 24.40 9.82
CA ASP A 658 19.53 25.55 10.51
C ASP A 658 20.59 26.60 10.93
N SER A 659 21.88 26.24 10.90
CA SER A 659 23.01 27.13 11.20
C SER A 659 23.59 27.88 9.98
N LEU A 660 23.22 27.48 8.76
CA LEU A 660 23.63 28.13 7.50
C LEU A 660 22.74 29.34 7.20
#